data_AF-A0A1G1LJX0-F1
#
_entry.id   AF-A0A1G1LJX0-F1
#
_cell.length_a   1.000
_cell.length_b   1.000
_cell.length_c   1.000
_cell.angle_alpha   90.00
_cell.angle_beta   90.00
_cell.angle_gamma   90.00
#
_symmetry.space_group_name_H-M   'P 1'
#
loop_
_entity.id
_entity.type
_entity.pdbx_description
1 polymer ?
#
loop_
_entity_poly.entity_id
_entity_poly.type
_entity_poly.pdbx_seq_one_letter_code
_entity_poly.pdbx_strand_id
1 'polypeptide(L)'
;MPLNNKKDPAQLIYSVGEMTGLFHDATSLENFLQKIVEMTSEHMQSDVCSIYLYYEDRNELVLKATKGLKKESIGKVTLKFGEGLTGLALKEMRPICERNASKSPNFKFFPGIGEEKYESFLAVPIIRGQTKIGVMVIQNIKRDYFSEDDTALLKAITSQLANTIETTKLLMSLHEKNRAQEEPAGDIKLKFIKGKTGSPGFAFEEAVILEDKNDSSGLEEEHARKAYSLDDFYTAVSATAKELEELQKQIEERLSDVASLIFTAQILMLKDKDFIDAIVRLIKAKSNPPQAIREVVNLYMQMFDKLPDSYLREKKQDIKDVGTRLLKNLIGLKEKKEDIEHRIIITRDILPSEVLKLWTQNVKGIVLLSGGVTSHLCILVRSLGIPLVIADEPALLKLAARTKILLDAEVGNIYINPTAEVIQKFKERNEARGKIDLYKDEVLPQTKTKDGVEVKLQANINLLSDLKLANAFKAQGVGLYRSEFPFMVRSDFPSEEEQFVIYKKLVDGMSASPTLSEGETSPAKNAGGPGKGITFRTLDIGGDKVLSYYNNEKEENPFLGMRSIRFSLRYPDIFEQQLRAILRAGYQADIRIMFPMISSLDEFLRSKEIVEKCVKDLSKEGLNCNKTPDIGLMVELPAVLEILDELAKAADFFCIGSNDLIQYTLAVDRTNEKVADLYLPHHPTILRSLKRIVDTALAFKKDVSICGDMVHDERFLPYFLGIGLRVFSMNPGDIPRIQKAISLIDLRSAEKEAKKILSKNKISDIEEIL
;
A
#
# COMPACT_ATOMS: atom_id res chain seq x y z
N MET A 1 -54.93 -16.91 -13.43
CA MET A 1 -53.67 -16.93 -12.64
C MET A 1 -52.96 -15.61 -12.91
N PRO A 2 -52.77 -14.70 -11.93
CA PRO A 2 -51.93 -13.55 -12.19
C PRO A 2 -50.47 -14.00 -12.11
N LEU A 3 -49.76 -13.88 -13.23
CA LEU A 3 -48.32 -14.08 -13.32
C LEU A 3 -47.63 -13.10 -12.36
N ASN A 4 -46.87 -13.66 -11.43
CA ASN A 4 -46.09 -12.92 -10.44
C ASN A 4 -44.90 -12.25 -11.16
N ASN A 5 -45.12 -11.10 -11.79
CA ASN A 5 -44.05 -10.29 -12.35
C ASN A 5 -43.25 -9.66 -11.21
N LYS A 6 -42.28 -10.41 -10.67
CA LYS A 6 -41.18 -9.82 -9.90
C LYS A 6 -40.45 -8.84 -10.82
N LYS A 7 -40.14 -7.65 -10.31
CA LYS A 7 -39.40 -6.60 -11.04
C LYS A 7 -37.99 -7.12 -11.41
N ASP A 8 -37.28 -6.44 -12.30
CA ASP A 8 -35.95 -6.87 -12.77
C ASP A 8 -34.91 -6.94 -11.62
N PRO A 9 -34.38 -8.15 -11.29
CA PRO A 9 -33.41 -8.33 -10.21
C PRO A 9 -32.16 -7.47 -10.35
N ALA A 10 -31.71 -7.18 -11.58
CA ALA A 10 -30.53 -6.36 -11.84
C ALA A 10 -30.77 -4.89 -11.47
N GLN A 11 -31.99 -4.39 -11.67
CA GLN A 11 -32.37 -3.03 -11.32
C GLN A 11 -32.37 -2.82 -9.80
N LEU A 12 -32.79 -3.81 -9.02
CA LEU A 12 -32.73 -3.73 -7.56
C LEU A 12 -31.29 -3.68 -7.04
N ILE A 13 -30.41 -4.55 -7.55
CA ILE A 13 -28.99 -4.57 -7.18
C ILE A 13 -28.30 -3.26 -7.58
N TYR A 14 -28.66 -2.70 -8.75
CA TYR A 14 -28.15 -1.40 -9.20
C TYR A 14 -28.63 -0.25 -8.29
N SER A 15 -29.92 -0.18 -7.96
CA SER A 15 -30.46 0.87 -7.08
C SER A 15 -29.97 0.76 -5.64
N VAL A 16 -29.75 -0.46 -5.13
CA VAL A 16 -29.07 -0.67 -3.85
C VAL A 16 -27.63 -0.14 -3.94
N GLY A 17 -26.94 -0.41 -5.05
CA GLY A 17 -25.58 0.10 -5.32
C GLY A 17 -25.46 1.62 -5.39
N GLU A 18 -26.34 2.30 -6.11
CA GLU A 18 -26.32 3.77 -6.16
C GLU A 18 -26.55 4.39 -4.79
N MET A 19 -27.46 3.83 -3.98
CA MET A 19 -27.71 4.34 -2.63
C MET A 19 -26.54 4.10 -1.67
N THR A 20 -25.72 3.05 -1.87
CA THR A 20 -24.51 2.85 -1.07
C THR A 20 -23.46 3.95 -1.26
N GLY A 21 -23.48 4.68 -2.39
CA GLY A 21 -22.57 5.78 -2.69
C GLY A 21 -22.96 7.15 -2.11
N LEU A 22 -24.15 7.29 -1.53
CA LEU A 22 -24.73 8.58 -1.09
C LEU A 22 -24.75 8.75 0.45
N PHE A 23 -24.00 7.93 1.17
CA PHE A 23 -24.09 7.80 2.63
C PHE A 23 -22.96 8.54 3.36
N HIS A 24 -23.29 9.34 4.40
CA HIS A 24 -22.29 10.11 5.14
C HIS A 24 -22.35 10.00 6.70
N ASP A 25 -23.48 9.70 7.38
CA ASP A 25 -23.59 9.80 8.87
C ASP A 25 -24.53 8.77 9.60
N ALA A 26 -24.51 8.71 10.94
CA ALA A 26 -25.26 7.73 11.77
C ALA A 26 -26.80 7.82 11.68
N THR A 27 -27.38 9.03 11.66
CA THR A 27 -28.82 9.25 11.41
C THR A 27 -29.24 8.82 10.01
N SER A 28 -28.27 8.63 9.11
CA SER A 28 -28.55 8.08 7.79
C SER A 28 -28.59 6.54 7.79
N LEU A 29 -28.03 5.81 8.78
CA LEU A 29 -28.01 4.33 8.76
C LEU A 29 -29.38 3.71 8.97
N GLU A 30 -30.12 4.15 9.98
CA GLU A 30 -31.45 3.59 10.26
C GLU A 30 -32.41 3.87 9.11
N ASN A 31 -32.37 5.10 8.57
CA ASN A 31 -33.14 5.49 7.38
C ASN A 31 -32.72 4.70 6.13
N PHE A 32 -31.41 4.46 5.96
CA PHE A 32 -30.88 3.64 4.87
C PHE A 32 -31.36 2.19 4.97
N LEU A 33 -31.16 1.55 6.12
CA LEU A 33 -31.61 0.17 6.36
C LEU A 33 -33.13 0.03 6.20
N GLN A 34 -33.89 1.04 6.66
CA GLN A 34 -35.34 1.08 6.49
C GLN A 34 -35.75 1.17 5.02
N LYS A 35 -35.07 1.99 4.22
CA LYS A 35 -35.34 2.12 2.77
C LYS A 35 -34.96 0.84 2.01
N ILE A 36 -33.90 0.16 2.44
CA ILE A 36 -33.49 -1.14 1.89
C ILE A 36 -34.55 -2.22 2.15
N VAL A 37 -35.02 -2.38 3.41
CA VAL A 37 -36.08 -3.37 3.69
C VAL A 37 -37.38 -3.05 2.95
N GLU A 38 -37.69 -1.77 2.73
CA GLU A 38 -38.84 -1.34 1.94
C GLU A 38 -38.75 -1.74 0.48
N MET A 39 -37.61 -1.49 -0.16
CA MET A 39 -37.35 -1.85 -1.55
C MET A 39 -37.26 -3.36 -1.75
N THR A 40 -36.58 -4.08 -0.85
CA THR A 40 -36.46 -5.53 -0.95
C THR A 40 -37.80 -6.22 -0.76
N SER A 41 -38.63 -5.79 0.21
CA SER A 41 -39.98 -6.33 0.40
C SER A 41 -40.88 -6.09 -0.82
N GLU A 42 -40.83 -4.90 -1.44
CA GLU A 42 -41.63 -4.61 -2.64
C GLU A 42 -41.21 -5.43 -3.85
N HIS A 43 -39.89 -5.61 -4.02
CA HIS A 43 -39.34 -6.31 -5.16
C HIS A 43 -39.52 -7.83 -5.05
N MET A 44 -39.33 -8.37 -3.85
CA MET A 44 -39.52 -9.80 -3.56
C MET A 44 -40.99 -10.16 -3.27
N GLN A 45 -41.87 -9.16 -3.19
CA GLN A 45 -43.28 -9.31 -2.85
C GLN A 45 -43.46 -10.13 -1.55
N SER A 46 -42.65 -9.82 -0.54
CA SER A 46 -42.70 -10.46 0.77
C SER A 46 -43.56 -9.64 1.73
N ASP A 47 -44.33 -10.32 2.59
CA ASP A 47 -45.16 -9.66 3.59
C ASP A 47 -44.31 -9.02 4.70
N VAL A 48 -43.14 -9.61 4.97
CA VAL A 48 -42.14 -9.08 5.90
C VAL A 48 -40.76 -9.03 5.25
N CYS A 49 -40.01 -7.97 5.55
CA CYS A 49 -38.57 -7.89 5.37
C CYS A 49 -37.93 -7.18 6.57
N SER A 50 -36.90 -7.78 7.16
CA SER A 50 -36.24 -7.29 8.37
C SER A 50 -34.72 -7.42 8.28
N ILE A 51 -33.99 -6.49 8.89
CA ILE A 51 -32.53 -6.58 9.06
C ILE A 51 -32.20 -6.60 10.55
N TYR A 52 -31.43 -7.60 10.95
CA TYR A 52 -30.86 -7.76 12.27
C TYR A 52 -29.35 -7.51 12.20
N LEU A 53 -28.80 -6.65 13.06
CA LEU A 53 -27.36 -6.43 13.15
C LEU A 53 -26.77 -7.20 14.32
N TYR A 54 -25.62 -7.83 14.11
CA TYR A 54 -24.93 -8.66 15.12
C TYR A 54 -23.91 -7.86 15.93
N TYR A 55 -24.11 -7.73 17.23
CA TYR A 55 -23.21 -7.01 18.14
C TYR A 55 -22.33 -8.03 18.87
N GLU A 56 -21.06 -8.08 18.48
CA GLU A 56 -20.10 -9.09 18.97
C GLU A 56 -19.75 -8.90 20.45
N ASP A 57 -19.74 -7.66 20.94
CA ASP A 57 -19.54 -7.30 22.34
C ASP A 57 -20.63 -7.87 23.27
N ARG A 58 -21.85 -8.00 22.75
CA ARG A 58 -23.01 -8.53 23.49
C ARG A 58 -23.40 -9.94 23.09
N ASN A 59 -22.79 -10.47 22.03
CA ASN A 59 -23.13 -11.76 21.41
C ASN A 59 -24.63 -11.87 21.03
N GLU A 60 -25.19 -10.78 20.51
CA GLU A 60 -26.64 -10.62 20.24
C GLU A 60 -26.93 -10.03 18.85
N LEU A 61 -28.03 -10.45 18.25
CA LEU A 61 -28.65 -9.89 17.06
C LEU A 61 -29.77 -8.93 17.48
N VAL A 62 -29.74 -7.69 17.00
CA VAL A 62 -30.74 -6.67 17.31
C VAL A 62 -31.50 -6.26 16.05
N LEU A 63 -32.82 -6.25 16.10
CA LEU A 63 -33.66 -5.77 14.98
C LEU A 63 -33.43 -4.27 14.75
N LYS A 64 -32.98 -3.89 13.55
CA LYS A 64 -32.66 -2.48 13.21
C LYS A 64 -33.54 -1.86 12.14
N ALA A 65 -34.13 -2.65 11.27
CA ALA A 65 -35.09 -2.17 10.29
C ALA A 65 -36.11 -3.26 9.97
N THR A 66 -37.36 -2.88 9.69
CA THR A 66 -38.40 -3.83 9.28
C THR A 66 -39.51 -3.17 8.47
N LYS A 67 -40.07 -3.92 7.52
CA LYS A 67 -41.37 -3.69 6.89
C LYS A 67 -42.23 -4.92 7.12
N GLY A 68 -43.45 -4.75 7.61
CA GLY A 68 -44.41 -5.82 7.87
C GLY A 68 -44.54 -6.25 9.35
N LEU A 69 -43.51 -6.04 10.18
CA LEU A 69 -43.60 -6.17 11.65
C LEU A 69 -43.94 -4.82 12.30
N LYS A 70 -44.35 -4.84 13.58
CA LYS A 70 -44.64 -3.61 14.33
C LYS A 70 -43.38 -2.76 14.50
N LYS A 71 -43.47 -1.47 14.15
CA LYS A 71 -42.37 -0.50 14.24
C LYS A 71 -41.83 -0.35 15.66
N GLU A 72 -42.69 -0.50 16.69
CA GLU A 72 -42.27 -0.42 18.10
C GLU A 72 -41.27 -1.51 18.51
N SER A 73 -41.06 -2.52 17.67
CA SER A 73 -40.15 -3.66 17.89
C SER A 73 -38.69 -3.36 17.51
N ILE A 74 -38.44 -2.33 16.70
CA ILE A 74 -37.10 -1.93 16.28
C ILE A 74 -36.29 -1.51 17.51
N GLY A 75 -35.07 -2.06 17.65
CA GLY A 75 -34.18 -1.82 18.79
C GLY A 75 -34.55 -2.56 20.08
N LYS A 76 -35.75 -3.17 20.18
CA LYS A 76 -36.22 -3.90 21.36
C LYS A 76 -36.14 -5.42 21.22
N VAL A 77 -36.33 -5.94 20.01
CA VAL A 77 -36.22 -7.38 19.74
C VAL A 77 -34.75 -7.75 19.62
N THR A 78 -34.29 -8.62 20.52
CA THR A 78 -32.94 -9.19 20.51
C THR A 78 -32.97 -10.71 20.48
N LEU A 79 -31.95 -11.29 19.85
CA LEU A 79 -31.75 -12.72 19.64
C LEU A 79 -30.32 -13.08 20.04
N LYS A 80 -30.11 -14.14 20.80
CA LYS A 80 -28.76 -14.64 21.08
C LYS A 80 -28.13 -15.26 19.84
N PHE A 81 -26.80 -15.32 19.81
CA PHE A 81 -26.10 -16.01 18.73
C PHE A 81 -26.53 -17.49 18.60
N GLY A 82 -26.92 -17.90 17.39
CA GLY A 82 -27.46 -19.24 17.13
C GLY A 82 -28.92 -19.46 17.55
N GLU A 83 -29.61 -18.43 18.05
CA GLU A 83 -30.99 -18.54 18.52
C GLU A 83 -32.01 -18.26 17.41
N GLY A 84 -33.00 -19.13 17.27
CA GLY A 84 -34.00 -19.03 16.20
C GLY A 84 -33.43 -19.30 14.80
N LEU A 85 -34.28 -19.31 13.77
CA LEU A 85 -33.85 -19.47 12.38
C LEU A 85 -32.91 -18.33 11.93
N THR A 86 -33.12 -17.11 12.44
CA THR A 86 -32.25 -15.95 12.19
C THR A 86 -30.85 -16.14 12.78
N GLY A 87 -30.76 -16.50 14.06
CA GLY A 87 -29.45 -16.73 14.70
C GLY A 87 -28.73 -17.95 14.13
N LEU A 88 -29.49 -18.98 13.73
CA LEU A 88 -28.95 -20.17 13.06
C LEU A 88 -28.29 -19.82 11.71
N ALA A 89 -28.93 -18.98 10.90
CA ALA A 89 -28.38 -18.52 9.62
C ALA A 89 -27.03 -17.80 9.79
N LEU A 90 -26.89 -16.98 10.84
CA LEU A 90 -25.61 -16.34 11.16
C LEU A 90 -24.57 -17.33 11.70
N LYS A 91 -24.99 -18.28 12.54
CA LYS A 91 -24.10 -19.27 13.15
C LYS A 91 -23.50 -20.21 12.12
N GLU A 92 -24.32 -20.68 11.18
CA GLU A 92 -23.88 -21.59 10.12
C GLU A 92 -23.30 -20.85 8.91
N MET A 93 -23.35 -19.51 8.90
CA MET A 93 -22.87 -18.64 7.81
C MET A 93 -23.43 -19.05 6.43
N ARG A 94 -24.66 -19.56 6.40
CA ARG A 94 -25.37 -19.96 5.19
C ARG A 94 -26.85 -19.54 5.27
N PRO A 95 -27.53 -19.37 4.13
CA PRO A 95 -28.97 -19.15 4.13
C PRO A 95 -29.73 -20.29 4.79
N ILE A 96 -30.79 -19.93 5.50
CA ILE A 96 -31.78 -20.85 6.04
C ILE A 96 -33.12 -20.50 5.40
N CYS A 97 -33.62 -21.40 4.55
CA CYS A 97 -34.95 -21.30 3.95
C CYS A 97 -35.83 -22.39 4.57
N GLU A 98 -36.87 -21.98 5.28
CA GLU A 98 -37.82 -22.86 5.93
C GLU A 98 -39.21 -22.68 5.30
N ARG A 99 -39.78 -23.79 4.82
CA ARG A 99 -41.05 -23.80 4.08
C ARG A 99 -42.26 -23.80 5.01
N ASN A 100 -42.04 -24.17 6.28
CA ASN A 100 -43.02 -24.16 7.35
C ASN A 100 -42.36 -23.76 8.67
N ALA A 101 -42.14 -22.46 8.82
CA ALA A 101 -41.43 -21.87 9.95
C ALA A 101 -42.14 -22.13 11.28
N SER A 102 -43.48 -22.06 11.31
CA SER A 102 -44.28 -22.23 12.53
C SER A 102 -44.14 -23.63 13.17
N LYS A 103 -43.74 -24.65 12.41
CA LYS A 103 -43.48 -26.01 12.88
C LYS A 103 -42.00 -26.38 13.03
N SER A 104 -41.08 -25.46 12.73
CA SER A 104 -39.64 -25.76 12.80
C SER A 104 -39.18 -25.82 14.26
N PRO A 105 -38.40 -26.85 14.67
CA PRO A 105 -37.89 -26.97 16.04
C PRO A 105 -36.94 -25.82 16.43
N ASN A 106 -36.42 -25.09 15.43
CA ASN A 106 -35.54 -23.94 15.61
C ASN A 106 -36.26 -22.60 15.44
N PHE A 107 -37.61 -22.58 15.37
CA PHE A 107 -38.37 -21.34 15.30
C PHE A 107 -38.52 -20.72 16.70
N LYS A 108 -38.12 -19.45 16.84
CA LYS A 108 -38.28 -18.70 18.09
C LYS A 108 -39.42 -17.69 17.91
N PHE A 109 -40.46 -17.85 18.73
CA PHE A 109 -41.62 -17.00 18.75
C PHE A 109 -41.42 -15.78 19.65
N PHE A 110 -41.79 -14.59 19.18
CA PHE A 110 -41.84 -13.37 19.97
C PHE A 110 -43.30 -12.88 20.11
N PRO A 111 -43.90 -12.97 21.31
CA PRO A 111 -45.28 -12.51 21.51
C PRO A 111 -45.42 -11.01 21.22
N GLY A 112 -46.45 -10.62 20.47
CA GLY A 112 -46.85 -9.22 20.31
C GLY A 112 -46.22 -8.44 19.16
N ILE A 113 -45.31 -9.02 18.36
CA ILE A 113 -44.70 -8.35 17.18
C ILE A 113 -45.45 -8.58 15.86
N GLY A 114 -46.45 -9.47 15.86
CA GLY A 114 -47.34 -9.74 14.72
C GLY A 114 -46.83 -10.77 13.71
N GLU A 115 -45.86 -11.61 14.10
CA GLU A 115 -45.20 -12.61 13.25
C GLU A 115 -45.99 -13.93 13.12
N GLU A 116 -47.05 -14.11 13.92
CA GLU A 116 -47.78 -15.38 14.11
C GLU A 116 -48.47 -15.93 12.85
N LYS A 117 -48.63 -15.09 11.83
CA LYS A 117 -49.37 -15.37 10.59
C LYS A 117 -48.47 -15.75 9.41
N TYR A 118 -47.15 -15.74 9.55
CA TYR A 118 -46.20 -16.01 8.48
C TYR A 118 -45.66 -17.43 8.55
N GLU A 119 -45.70 -18.15 7.42
CA GLU A 119 -45.43 -19.59 7.35
C GLU A 119 -44.15 -19.93 6.58
N SER A 120 -43.76 -19.11 5.60
CA SER A 120 -42.46 -19.25 4.90
C SER A 120 -41.44 -18.25 5.44
N PHE A 121 -40.19 -18.69 5.61
CA PHE A 121 -39.13 -17.89 6.20
C PHE A 121 -37.81 -18.10 5.45
N LEU A 122 -37.18 -17.01 5.00
CA LEU A 122 -35.83 -17.03 4.42
C LEU A 122 -34.94 -16.06 5.19
N ALA A 123 -33.90 -16.57 5.83
CA ALA A 123 -32.84 -15.79 6.46
C ALA A 123 -31.52 -15.96 5.70
N VAL A 124 -30.92 -14.84 5.32
CA VAL A 124 -29.62 -14.80 4.63
C VAL A 124 -28.64 -13.99 5.48
N PRO A 125 -27.47 -14.56 5.83
CA PRO A 125 -26.49 -13.85 6.63
C PRO A 125 -25.84 -12.72 5.82
N ILE A 126 -25.69 -11.56 6.45
CA ILE A 126 -24.90 -10.44 5.96
C ILE A 126 -23.48 -10.67 6.49
N ILE A 127 -22.58 -11.06 5.60
CA ILE A 127 -21.20 -11.45 5.93
C ILE A 127 -20.22 -10.87 4.92
N ARG A 128 -18.99 -10.62 5.36
CA ARG A 128 -17.85 -10.27 4.50
C ARG A 128 -16.64 -11.09 4.92
N GLY A 129 -16.16 -11.97 4.04
CA GLY A 129 -15.14 -12.96 4.44
C GLY A 129 -15.66 -13.81 5.60
N GLN A 130 -14.99 -13.73 6.76
CA GLN A 130 -15.42 -14.37 8.01
C GLN A 130 -16.14 -13.42 9.00
N THR A 131 -16.27 -12.13 8.68
CA THR A 131 -16.91 -11.15 9.56
C THR A 131 -18.44 -11.30 9.54
N LYS A 132 -19.03 -11.48 10.73
CA LYS A 132 -20.48 -11.60 10.95
C LYS A 132 -21.08 -10.21 11.16
N ILE A 133 -21.81 -9.69 10.18
CA ILE A 133 -22.33 -8.31 10.23
C ILE A 133 -23.77 -8.29 10.75
N GLY A 134 -24.60 -9.23 10.28
CA GLY A 134 -26.03 -9.29 10.59
C GLY A 134 -26.76 -10.36 9.78
N VAL A 135 -28.08 -10.31 9.76
CA VAL A 135 -28.93 -11.23 9.00
C VAL A 135 -30.09 -10.44 8.39
N MET A 136 -30.37 -10.68 7.11
CA MET A 136 -31.56 -10.19 6.44
C MET A 136 -32.60 -11.30 6.38
N VAL A 137 -33.84 -11.01 6.77
CA VAL A 137 -34.93 -11.98 6.91
C VAL A 137 -36.13 -11.53 6.11
N ILE A 138 -36.70 -12.42 5.31
CA ILE A 138 -37.97 -12.19 4.62
C ILE A 138 -38.98 -13.30 4.95
N GLN A 139 -40.27 -12.94 5.02
CA GLN A 139 -41.34 -13.88 5.37
C GLN A 139 -42.59 -13.66 4.52
N ASN A 140 -43.39 -14.73 4.40
CA ASN A 140 -44.67 -14.68 3.70
C ASN A 140 -45.73 -15.54 4.40
N ILE A 141 -47.00 -15.14 4.29
CA ILE A 141 -48.16 -15.87 4.81
C ILE A 141 -48.34 -17.21 4.08
N LYS A 142 -47.99 -17.28 2.79
CA LYS A 142 -48.06 -18.52 2.00
C LYS A 142 -46.93 -19.45 2.38
N ARG A 143 -47.21 -20.76 2.44
CA ARG A 143 -46.21 -21.82 2.56
C ARG A 143 -45.45 -22.00 1.25
N ASP A 144 -44.20 -22.45 1.34
CA ASP A 144 -43.31 -22.73 0.21
C ASP A 144 -43.19 -21.57 -0.80
N TYR A 145 -43.07 -20.33 -0.29
CA TYR A 145 -43.14 -19.13 -1.12
C TYR A 145 -41.80 -18.73 -1.77
N PHE A 146 -40.67 -19.01 -1.11
CA PHE A 146 -39.34 -18.56 -1.56
C PHE A 146 -38.60 -19.65 -2.35
N SER A 147 -38.09 -19.29 -3.53
CA SER A 147 -37.31 -20.19 -4.38
C SER A 147 -35.79 -20.10 -4.14
N GLU A 148 -35.01 -20.93 -4.84
CA GLU A 148 -33.56 -20.79 -4.87
C GLU A 148 -33.10 -19.48 -5.52
N ASP A 149 -33.82 -19.00 -6.54
CA ASP A 149 -33.56 -17.70 -7.18
C ASP A 149 -33.76 -16.54 -6.19
N ASP A 150 -34.78 -16.63 -5.32
CA ASP A 150 -34.99 -15.66 -4.24
C ASP A 150 -33.84 -15.68 -3.23
N THR A 151 -33.27 -16.86 -2.97
CA THR A 151 -32.11 -17.02 -2.11
C THR A 151 -30.86 -16.40 -2.75
N ALA A 152 -30.65 -16.60 -4.05
CA ALA A 152 -29.54 -16.02 -4.79
C ALA A 152 -29.64 -14.49 -4.88
N LEU A 153 -30.83 -13.95 -5.13
CA LEU A 153 -31.08 -12.51 -5.15
C LEU A 153 -30.85 -11.88 -3.78
N LEU A 154 -31.40 -12.47 -2.71
CA LEU A 154 -31.23 -11.94 -1.37
C LEU A 154 -29.75 -12.01 -0.93
N LYS A 155 -29.00 -13.06 -1.32
CA LYS A 155 -27.54 -13.12 -1.14
C LYS A 155 -26.82 -11.94 -1.81
N ALA A 156 -27.14 -11.65 -3.06
CA ALA A 156 -26.51 -10.54 -3.80
C ALA A 156 -26.74 -9.20 -3.10
N ILE A 157 -27.96 -8.95 -2.63
CA ILE A 157 -28.32 -7.76 -1.85
C ILE A 157 -27.52 -7.71 -0.53
N THR A 158 -27.50 -8.81 0.23
CA THR A 158 -26.77 -8.85 1.51
C THR A 158 -25.27 -8.65 1.36
N SER A 159 -24.66 -9.16 0.28
CA SER A 159 -23.23 -8.96 -0.02
C SER A 159 -22.90 -7.50 -0.32
N GLN A 160 -23.80 -6.80 -1.01
CA GLN A 160 -23.63 -5.37 -1.30
C GLN A 160 -23.79 -4.52 -0.03
N LEU A 161 -24.75 -4.88 0.83
CA LEU A 161 -24.98 -4.22 2.12
C LEU A 161 -23.84 -4.45 3.12
N ALA A 162 -23.16 -5.60 3.06
CA ALA A 162 -22.09 -5.96 3.98
C ALA A 162 -20.99 -4.87 4.04
N ASN A 163 -20.53 -4.38 2.89
CA ASN A 163 -19.48 -3.35 2.82
C ASN A 163 -19.92 -2.02 3.49
N THR A 164 -21.15 -1.58 3.22
CA THR A 164 -21.68 -0.32 3.76
C THR A 164 -21.94 -0.43 5.26
N ILE A 165 -22.62 -1.49 5.70
CA ILE A 165 -22.97 -1.67 7.12
C ILE A 165 -21.71 -1.83 7.97
N GLU A 166 -20.66 -2.52 7.49
CA GLU A 166 -19.39 -2.65 8.20
C GLU A 166 -18.67 -1.30 8.33
N THR A 167 -18.56 -0.54 7.24
CA THR A 167 -17.97 0.81 7.24
C THR A 167 -18.72 1.74 8.21
N THR A 168 -20.06 1.67 8.23
CA THR A 168 -20.87 2.47 9.14
C THR A 168 -20.85 1.96 10.58
N LYS A 169 -20.81 0.64 10.83
CA LYS A 169 -20.65 0.10 12.21
C LYS A 169 -19.32 0.51 12.80
N LEU A 170 -18.26 0.53 11.99
CA LEU A 170 -16.96 1.04 12.38
C LEU A 170 -17.09 2.52 12.77
N LEU A 171 -17.69 3.36 11.93
CA LEU A 171 -17.97 4.78 12.21
C LEU A 171 -18.88 5.01 13.43
N MET A 172 -19.89 4.17 13.67
CA MET A 172 -20.81 4.27 14.80
C MET A 172 -20.19 3.78 16.10
N SER A 173 -19.36 2.73 16.07
CA SER A 173 -18.57 2.29 17.21
C SER A 173 -17.53 3.34 17.61
N LEU A 174 -17.10 4.18 16.66
CA LEU A 174 -16.27 5.36 16.90
C LEU A 174 -17.11 6.51 17.49
N HIS A 175 -18.34 6.75 17.01
CA HIS A 175 -19.23 7.80 17.54
C HIS A 175 -19.83 7.50 18.93
N GLU A 176 -20.20 6.25 19.24
CA GLU A 176 -20.69 5.86 20.58
C GLU A 176 -19.56 5.88 21.62
N LYS A 177 -18.32 5.55 21.22
CA LYS A 177 -17.13 5.77 22.06
C LYS A 177 -16.80 7.25 22.25
N ASN A 178 -17.00 8.09 21.22
CA ASN A 178 -16.79 9.55 21.30
C ASN A 178 -17.84 10.30 22.14
N ARG A 179 -19.02 9.71 22.41
CA ARG A 179 -20.06 10.35 23.25
C ARG A 179 -19.99 9.98 24.73
N ALA A 180 -19.29 8.90 25.07
CA ALA A 180 -19.17 8.40 26.45
C ALA A 180 -17.79 8.66 27.08
N GLN A 181 -16.81 9.17 26.34
CA GLN A 181 -15.49 9.52 26.86
C GLN A 181 -15.03 10.87 26.32
N GLU A 182 -15.28 11.93 27.09
CA GLU A 182 -14.26 12.97 27.26
C GLU A 182 -13.10 12.35 28.04
N GLU A 183 -12.19 11.65 27.35
CA GLU A 183 -10.89 11.23 27.87
C GLU A 183 -9.82 11.32 26.76
N PRO A 184 -8.54 11.53 27.12
CA PRO A 184 -7.55 12.15 26.24
C PRO A 184 -6.96 11.19 25.18
N ALA A 185 -6.41 11.80 24.13
CA ALA A 185 -5.78 11.23 22.94
C ALA A 185 -5.18 9.81 23.12
N GLY A 186 -5.76 8.84 22.41
CA GLY A 186 -5.27 7.46 22.30
C GLY A 186 -5.14 7.02 20.84
N ASP A 187 -4.03 6.33 20.55
CA ASP A 187 -3.49 5.95 19.24
C ASP A 187 -4.50 5.51 18.16
N ILE A 188 -4.44 6.19 17.01
CA ILE A 188 -5.07 5.77 15.75
C ILE A 188 -4.20 4.67 15.12
N LYS A 189 -4.75 3.47 14.93
CA LYS A 189 -4.08 2.34 14.23
C LYS A 189 -4.11 2.50 12.69
N LEU A 190 -3.52 3.57 12.17
CA LEU A 190 -3.15 3.65 10.75
C LEU A 190 -1.66 3.30 10.66
N LYS A 191 -1.28 2.31 9.86
CA LYS A 191 0.14 1.93 9.67
C LYS A 191 0.72 2.44 8.34
N PHE A 192 -0.13 2.59 7.33
CA PHE A 192 0.27 2.92 5.97
C PHE A 192 -0.84 3.67 5.24
N ILE A 193 -0.48 4.74 4.53
CA ILE A 193 -1.38 5.51 3.69
C ILE A 193 -0.71 5.72 2.33
N LYS A 194 -1.48 5.45 1.28
CA LYS A 194 -1.06 5.71 -0.10
C LYS A 194 -1.62 7.05 -0.54
N GLY A 195 -0.73 7.90 -1.03
CA GLY A 195 -1.01 9.18 -1.64
C GLY A 195 -0.44 9.30 -3.05
N LYS A 196 -0.36 10.53 -3.53
CA LYS A 196 0.26 10.94 -4.79
C LYS A 196 1.50 11.76 -4.49
N THR A 197 2.55 11.58 -5.28
CA THR A 197 3.77 12.40 -5.18
C THR A 197 3.51 13.83 -5.67
N GLY A 198 3.71 14.82 -4.80
CA GLY A 198 3.83 16.23 -5.20
C GLY A 198 5.28 16.60 -5.50
N SER A 199 6.16 16.30 -4.54
CA SER A 199 7.61 16.51 -4.65
C SER A 199 8.34 15.24 -4.18
N PRO A 200 9.25 14.68 -4.99
CA PRO A 200 9.96 13.47 -4.62
C PRO A 200 10.94 13.73 -3.46
N GLY A 201 11.24 12.69 -2.69
CA GLY A 201 12.20 12.77 -1.59
C GLY A 201 11.84 11.85 -0.43
N PHE A 202 12.63 11.93 0.63
CA PHE A 202 12.48 11.09 1.82
C PHE A 202 12.53 11.95 3.08
N ALA A 203 11.65 11.66 4.03
CA ALA A 203 11.68 12.27 5.36
C ALA A 203 11.30 11.24 6.42
N PHE A 204 11.92 11.30 7.59
CA PHE A 204 11.48 10.55 8.75
C PHE A 204 11.62 11.41 9.99
N GLU A 205 10.50 11.95 10.47
CA GLU A 205 10.45 12.80 11.65
C GLU A 205 9.09 12.72 12.34
N GLU A 206 8.97 13.38 13.49
CA GLU A 206 7.70 13.58 14.17
C GLU A 206 6.78 14.51 13.37
N ALA A 207 5.50 14.14 13.35
CA ALA A 207 4.45 14.88 12.67
C ALA A 207 3.92 16.03 13.53
N VAL A 208 3.70 17.17 12.88
CA VAL A 208 2.97 18.31 13.42
C VAL A 208 1.82 18.61 12.48
N ILE A 209 0.61 18.67 13.04
CA ILE A 209 -0.59 19.05 12.31
C ILE A 209 -0.72 20.57 12.40
N LEU A 210 -0.73 21.22 11.24
CA LEU A 210 -1.10 22.62 11.14
C LEU A 210 -2.58 22.67 10.76
N GLU A 211 -3.44 22.89 11.75
CA GLU A 211 -4.83 23.26 11.48
C GLU A 211 -4.93 24.77 11.27
N ASP A 212 -5.74 25.14 10.30
CA ASP A 212 -6.11 26.52 10.02
C ASP A 212 -6.90 27.04 11.23
N LYS A 213 -6.21 27.68 12.20
CA LYS A 213 -6.84 28.45 13.28
C LYS A 213 -7.57 29.70 12.76
N ASN A 214 -7.91 29.74 11.47
CA ASN A 214 -8.82 30.69 10.84
C ASN A 214 -10.25 30.16 10.76
N ASP A 215 -10.63 29.15 11.56
CA ASP A 215 -12.05 28.97 11.84
C ASP A 215 -12.55 30.27 12.46
N SER A 216 -13.38 30.95 11.68
CA SER A 216 -13.63 32.39 11.79
C SER A 216 -14.42 32.75 13.05
N SER A 217 -14.84 31.73 13.80
CA SER A 217 -15.70 31.76 14.97
C SER A 217 -14.97 32.13 16.27
N GLY A 218 -13.70 31.73 16.45
CA GLY A 218 -12.94 32.01 17.68
C GLY A 218 -12.41 33.45 17.79
N LEU A 219 -12.25 34.14 16.65
CA LEU A 219 -11.76 35.52 16.55
C LEU A 219 -12.88 36.57 16.62
N GLU A 220 -14.15 36.15 16.67
CA GLU A 220 -15.33 37.01 16.62
C GLU A 220 -15.57 37.84 17.89
N GLU A 221 -15.23 37.31 19.08
CA GLU A 221 -15.61 37.97 20.35
C GLU A 221 -14.56 38.94 20.90
N GLU A 222 -13.26 38.71 20.68
CA GLU A 222 -12.19 39.53 21.28
C GLU A 222 -11.85 40.78 20.44
N HIS A 223 -11.95 40.70 19.11
CA HIS A 223 -11.44 41.72 18.19
C HIS A 223 -12.50 42.67 17.62
N ALA A 224 -13.79 42.37 17.81
CA ALA A 224 -14.88 43.31 17.53
C ALA A 224 -14.84 44.57 18.44
N ARG A 225 -14.01 44.58 19.49
CA ARG A 225 -13.89 45.68 20.47
C ARG A 225 -12.83 46.72 20.14
N LYS A 226 -11.92 46.48 19.18
CA LYS A 226 -10.89 47.46 18.79
C LYS A 226 -11.38 48.27 17.59
N ALA A 227 -11.44 49.59 17.72
CA ALA A 227 -11.75 50.47 16.61
C ALA A 227 -10.53 50.59 15.69
N TYR A 228 -10.65 50.11 14.45
CA TYR A 228 -9.63 50.27 13.41
C TYR A 228 -9.98 51.50 12.56
N SER A 229 -8.98 52.32 12.27
CA SER A 229 -9.11 53.48 11.39
C SER A 229 -8.77 53.12 9.93
N LEU A 230 -9.07 54.04 9.02
CA LEU A 230 -8.63 53.94 7.63
C LEU A 230 -7.09 54.00 7.50
N ASP A 231 -6.42 54.66 8.44
CA ASP A 231 -4.96 54.78 8.46
C ASP A 231 -4.28 53.46 8.87
N ASP A 232 -4.89 52.72 9.81
CA ASP A 232 -4.45 51.37 10.19
C ASP A 232 -4.52 50.41 8.99
N PHE A 233 -5.56 50.55 8.15
CA PHE A 233 -5.69 49.79 6.91
C PHE A 233 -4.56 50.10 5.92
N TYR A 234 -4.28 51.38 5.64
CA TYR A 234 -3.17 51.75 4.75
C TYR A 234 -1.81 51.31 5.29
N THR A 235 -1.61 51.35 6.62
CA THR A 235 -0.41 50.82 7.28
C THR A 235 -0.27 49.32 7.05
N ALA A 236 -1.37 48.56 7.18
CA ALA A 236 -1.38 47.12 6.91
C ALA A 236 -1.09 46.80 5.43
N VAL A 237 -1.61 47.59 4.49
CA VAL A 237 -1.30 47.46 3.06
C VAL A 237 0.19 47.66 2.81
N SER A 238 0.78 48.74 3.36
CA SER A 238 2.21 49.02 3.20
C SER A 238 3.10 47.94 3.82
N ALA A 239 2.75 47.45 5.01
CA ALA A 239 3.47 46.35 5.66
C ALA A 239 3.41 45.05 4.83
N THR A 240 2.23 44.72 4.30
CA THR A 240 2.04 43.54 3.45
C THR A 240 2.83 43.64 2.14
N ALA A 241 2.86 44.82 1.52
CA ALA A 241 3.64 45.05 0.30
C ALA A 241 5.14 44.82 0.53
N LYS A 242 5.67 45.40 1.62
CA LYS A 242 7.08 45.27 1.99
C LYS A 242 7.48 43.82 2.31
N GLU A 243 6.59 43.09 2.98
CA GLU A 243 6.79 41.68 3.31
C GLU A 243 6.86 40.80 2.03
N LEU A 244 5.97 41.03 1.07
CA LEU A 244 5.98 40.32 -0.21
C LEU A 244 7.23 40.64 -1.04
N GLU A 245 7.67 41.90 -1.07
CA GLU A 245 8.89 42.32 -1.77
C GLU A 245 10.16 41.69 -1.16
N GLU A 246 10.25 41.59 0.17
CA GLU A 246 11.37 40.94 0.85
C GLU A 246 11.39 39.42 0.61
N LEU A 247 10.23 38.76 0.67
CA LEU A 247 10.11 37.33 0.37
C LEU A 247 10.48 37.01 -1.08
N GLN A 248 10.05 37.86 -2.02
CA GLN A 248 10.41 37.74 -3.43
C GLN A 248 11.96 37.78 -3.58
N LYS A 249 12.60 38.78 -2.99
CA LYS A 249 14.06 38.95 -3.08
C LYS A 249 14.84 37.75 -2.52
N GLN A 250 14.42 37.20 -1.39
CA GLN A 250 15.06 36.03 -0.76
C GLN A 250 15.01 34.77 -1.66
N ILE A 251 13.99 34.64 -2.50
CA ILE A 251 13.83 33.50 -3.41
C ILE A 251 14.54 33.78 -4.73
N GLU A 252 14.54 35.03 -5.22
CA GLU A 252 15.22 35.42 -6.46
C GLU A 252 16.73 35.11 -6.43
N GLU A 253 17.37 35.17 -5.25
CA GLU A 253 18.79 34.80 -5.08
C GLU A 253 19.08 33.32 -5.38
N ARG A 254 18.07 32.43 -5.30
CA ARG A 254 18.23 30.98 -5.48
C ARG A 254 17.40 30.38 -6.62
N LEU A 255 16.27 30.99 -6.96
CA LEU A 255 15.24 30.50 -7.87
C LEU A 255 14.51 31.69 -8.56
N SER A 256 15.23 32.43 -9.41
CA SER A 256 14.74 33.65 -10.10
C SER A 256 13.40 33.46 -10.84
N ASP A 257 13.25 32.35 -11.55
CA ASP A 257 12.11 32.13 -12.44
C ASP A 257 10.82 31.79 -11.67
N VAL A 258 10.94 31.15 -10.50
CA VAL A 258 9.80 30.76 -9.65
C VAL A 258 9.29 31.94 -8.83
N ALA A 259 10.20 32.79 -8.32
CA ALA A 259 9.84 33.99 -7.57
C ALA A 259 8.99 34.96 -8.41
N SER A 260 9.39 35.18 -9.67
CA SER A 260 8.72 36.07 -10.60
C SER A 260 7.29 35.63 -10.95
N LEU A 261 7.03 34.31 -11.02
CA LEU A 261 5.71 33.76 -11.34
C LEU A 261 4.69 33.86 -10.19
N ILE A 262 5.14 33.77 -8.93
CA ILE A 262 4.25 33.66 -7.76
C ILE A 262 4.00 35.05 -7.14
N PHE A 263 5.04 35.83 -6.87
CA PHE A 263 4.92 37.07 -6.09
C PHE A 263 4.49 38.28 -6.92
N THR A 264 4.84 38.32 -8.20
CA THR A 264 4.47 39.43 -9.09
C THR A 264 2.96 39.63 -9.15
N ALA A 265 2.18 38.54 -9.23
CA ALA A 265 0.72 38.63 -9.27
C ALA A 265 0.13 39.19 -7.96
N GLN A 266 0.63 38.73 -6.80
CA GLN A 266 0.19 39.18 -5.49
C GLN A 266 0.53 40.67 -5.25
N ILE A 267 1.72 41.09 -5.66
CA ILE A 267 2.18 42.49 -5.55
C ILE A 267 1.37 43.39 -6.50
N LEU A 268 1.09 42.95 -7.73
CA LEU A 268 0.26 43.70 -8.67
C LEU A 268 -1.18 43.86 -8.16
N MET A 269 -1.76 42.83 -7.54
CA MET A 269 -3.09 42.92 -6.90
C MET A 269 -3.10 43.91 -5.74
N LEU A 270 -2.07 43.91 -4.90
CA LEU A 270 -1.99 44.85 -3.78
C LEU A 270 -1.76 46.31 -4.24
N LYS A 271 -1.15 46.49 -5.42
CA LYS A 271 -0.98 47.77 -6.10
C LYS A 271 -2.18 48.16 -6.97
N ASP A 272 -3.15 47.26 -7.15
CA ASP A 272 -4.37 47.53 -7.92
C ASP A 272 -5.29 48.47 -7.13
N LYS A 273 -5.54 49.63 -7.73
CA LYS A 273 -6.36 50.67 -7.15
C LYS A 273 -7.81 50.22 -6.99
N ASP A 274 -8.34 49.40 -7.89
CA ASP A 274 -9.75 48.98 -7.84
C ASP A 274 -10.01 48.02 -6.67
N PHE A 275 -9.05 47.14 -6.37
CA PHE A 275 -9.10 46.22 -5.23
C PHE A 275 -9.07 46.99 -3.89
N ILE A 276 -8.12 47.92 -3.75
CA ILE A 276 -8.00 48.75 -2.54
C ILE A 276 -9.21 49.68 -2.38
N ASP A 277 -9.66 50.34 -3.45
CA ASP A 277 -10.79 51.26 -3.41
C ASP A 277 -12.12 50.54 -3.11
N ALA A 278 -12.27 49.26 -3.49
CA ALA A 278 -13.40 48.43 -3.07
C ALA A 278 -13.44 48.26 -1.54
N ILE A 279 -12.30 47.97 -0.90
CA ILE A 279 -12.21 47.82 0.56
C ILE A 279 -12.46 49.16 1.26
N VAL A 280 -11.84 50.24 0.78
CA VAL A 280 -12.00 51.60 1.33
C VAL A 280 -13.46 52.07 1.28
N ARG A 281 -14.20 51.74 0.21
CA ARG A 281 -15.63 52.07 0.10
C ARG A 281 -16.46 51.40 1.21
N LEU A 282 -16.22 50.13 1.51
CA LEU A 282 -16.92 49.42 2.59
C LEU A 282 -16.57 49.97 3.97
N ILE A 283 -15.30 50.33 4.19
CA ILE A 283 -14.85 50.98 5.44
C ILE A 283 -15.57 52.32 5.64
N LYS A 284 -15.64 53.16 4.58
CA LYS A 284 -16.36 54.44 4.62
C LYS A 284 -17.86 54.28 4.82
N ALA A 285 -18.44 53.16 4.40
CA ALA A 285 -19.84 52.79 4.63
C ALA A 285 -20.13 52.26 6.05
N LYS A 286 -19.22 52.50 7.02
CA LYS A 286 -19.28 52.09 8.44
C LYS A 286 -19.06 50.59 8.70
N SER A 287 -18.40 49.87 7.80
CA SER A 287 -17.93 48.52 8.09
C SER A 287 -16.58 48.56 8.83
N ASN A 288 -16.37 47.66 9.79
CA ASN A 288 -15.07 47.52 10.44
C ASN A 288 -14.01 47.04 9.42
N PRO A 289 -12.81 47.64 9.32
CA PRO A 289 -11.78 47.24 8.36
C PRO A 289 -11.50 45.73 8.19
N PRO A 290 -11.43 44.89 9.24
CA PRO A 290 -11.28 43.44 9.07
C PRO A 290 -12.46 42.79 8.33
N GLN A 291 -13.69 43.27 8.57
CA GLN A 291 -14.88 42.78 7.89
C GLN A 291 -14.87 43.20 6.41
N ALA A 292 -14.54 44.46 6.12
CA ALA A 292 -14.44 44.98 4.77
C ALA A 292 -13.43 44.20 3.91
N ILE A 293 -12.27 43.85 4.48
CA ILE A 293 -11.27 43.02 3.78
C ILE A 293 -11.84 41.64 3.45
N ARG A 294 -12.47 40.95 4.42
CA ARG A 294 -13.06 39.61 4.20
C ARG A 294 -14.12 39.63 3.12
N GLU A 295 -15.00 40.63 3.12
CA GLU A 295 -16.08 40.76 2.14
C GLU A 295 -15.53 40.92 0.72
N VAL A 296 -14.55 41.80 0.52
CA VAL A 296 -13.93 41.99 -0.80
C VAL A 296 -13.14 40.77 -1.24
N VAL A 297 -12.35 40.17 -0.35
CA VAL A 297 -11.59 38.94 -0.64
C VAL A 297 -12.53 37.81 -1.08
N ASN A 298 -13.64 37.60 -0.35
CA ASN A 298 -14.65 36.59 -0.70
C ASN A 298 -15.33 36.89 -2.04
N LEU A 299 -15.63 38.16 -2.32
CA LEU A 299 -16.21 38.58 -3.61
C LEU A 299 -15.29 38.20 -4.78
N TYR A 300 -14.02 38.56 -4.69
CA TYR A 300 -13.04 38.24 -5.73
C TYR A 300 -12.83 36.72 -5.85
N MET A 301 -12.73 35.98 -4.73
CA MET A 301 -12.63 34.52 -4.76
C MET A 301 -13.82 33.86 -5.48
N GLN A 302 -15.05 34.34 -5.25
CA GLN A 302 -16.25 33.85 -5.96
C GLN A 302 -16.25 34.20 -7.45
N MET A 303 -15.69 35.35 -7.83
CA MET A 303 -15.54 35.73 -9.24
C MET A 303 -14.59 34.77 -9.96
N PHE A 304 -13.43 34.47 -9.37
CA PHE A 304 -12.46 33.54 -9.95
C PHE A 304 -12.97 32.10 -10.03
N ASP A 305 -13.76 31.64 -9.06
CA ASP A 305 -14.36 30.29 -9.06
C ASP A 305 -15.30 30.05 -10.24
N LYS A 306 -15.97 31.11 -10.71
CA LYS A 306 -16.93 31.05 -11.83
C LYS A 306 -16.28 31.07 -13.21
N LEU A 307 -14.96 31.24 -13.30
CA LEU A 307 -14.25 31.29 -14.57
C LEU A 307 -14.00 29.88 -15.14
N PRO A 308 -14.15 29.67 -16.47
CA PRO A 308 -13.96 28.36 -17.11
C PRO A 308 -12.49 27.94 -17.24
N ASP A 309 -11.55 28.87 -17.17
CA ASP A 309 -10.11 28.60 -17.27
C ASP A 309 -9.52 28.11 -15.93
N SER A 310 -8.87 26.94 -15.94
CA SER A 310 -8.20 26.37 -14.77
C SER A 310 -7.06 27.23 -14.24
N TYR A 311 -6.30 27.90 -15.11
CA TYR A 311 -5.21 28.79 -14.73
C TYR A 311 -5.75 30.03 -14.00
N LEU A 312 -6.86 30.60 -14.49
CA LEU A 312 -7.50 31.73 -13.81
C LEU A 312 -8.15 31.31 -12.49
N ARG A 313 -8.70 30.11 -12.38
CA ARG A 313 -9.20 29.57 -11.10
C ARG A 313 -8.08 29.43 -10.05
N GLU A 314 -6.84 29.14 -10.46
CA GLU A 314 -5.69 29.09 -9.54
C GLU A 314 -5.39 30.46 -8.89
N LYS A 315 -5.78 31.59 -9.51
CA LYS A 315 -5.64 32.96 -8.93
C LYS A 315 -6.48 33.21 -7.69
N LYS A 316 -7.47 32.35 -7.40
CA LYS A 316 -8.22 32.37 -6.14
C LYS A 316 -7.30 32.26 -4.92
N GLN A 317 -6.25 31.43 -5.00
CA GLN A 317 -5.33 31.22 -3.89
C GLN A 317 -4.42 32.43 -3.65
N ASP A 318 -4.02 33.13 -4.71
CA ASP A 318 -3.24 34.38 -4.60
C ASP A 318 -4.02 35.45 -3.82
N ILE A 319 -5.33 35.57 -4.07
CA ILE A 319 -6.21 36.54 -3.39
C ILE A 319 -6.45 36.16 -1.93
N LYS A 320 -6.62 34.85 -1.67
CA LYS A 320 -6.74 34.33 -0.31
C LYS A 320 -5.46 34.60 0.51
N ASP A 321 -4.28 34.41 -0.09
CA ASP A 321 -2.97 34.70 0.55
C ASP A 321 -2.82 36.19 0.88
N VAL A 322 -3.05 37.07 -0.10
CA VAL A 322 -3.01 38.53 0.10
C VAL A 322 -4.00 38.98 1.18
N GLY A 323 -5.25 38.50 1.12
CA GLY A 323 -6.29 38.83 2.09
C GLY A 323 -5.94 38.40 3.52
N THR A 324 -5.39 37.19 3.67
CA THR A 324 -4.97 36.64 4.96
C THR A 324 -3.82 37.45 5.56
N ARG A 325 -2.81 37.81 4.74
CA ARG A 325 -1.67 38.63 5.17
C ARG A 325 -2.10 40.04 5.58
N LEU A 326 -2.98 40.66 4.79
CA LEU A 326 -3.51 41.99 5.07
C LEU A 326 -4.26 42.02 6.41
N LEU A 327 -5.08 40.99 6.68
CA LEU A 327 -5.75 40.83 7.97
C LEU A 327 -4.76 40.61 9.11
N LYS A 328 -3.73 39.76 8.94
CA LYS A 328 -2.71 39.53 9.96
C LYS A 328 -1.96 40.83 10.32
N ASN A 329 -1.54 41.59 9.32
CA ASN A 329 -0.83 42.85 9.49
C ASN A 329 -1.72 43.95 10.10
N LEU A 330 -3.02 43.96 9.78
CA LEU A 330 -3.99 44.88 10.38
C LEU A 330 -4.28 44.56 11.86
N ILE A 331 -4.47 43.28 12.19
CA ILE A 331 -4.84 42.85 13.54
C ILE A 331 -3.62 42.88 14.48
N GLY A 332 -2.41 42.77 13.94
CA GLY A 332 -1.16 42.79 14.70
C GLY A 332 -0.90 41.48 15.46
N LEU A 333 -1.43 40.36 14.95
CA LEU A 333 -1.23 39.04 15.55
C LEU A 333 0.25 38.64 15.42
N LYS A 334 0.99 38.71 16.53
CA LYS A 334 2.28 38.03 16.64
C LYS A 334 2.00 36.54 16.77
N GLU A 335 2.37 35.76 15.76
CA GLU A 335 2.24 34.31 15.81
C GLU A 335 3.08 33.75 16.98
N LYS A 336 2.49 32.86 17.77
CA LYS A 336 3.29 31.99 18.64
C LYS A 336 4.21 31.16 17.74
N LYS A 337 5.52 31.16 18.00
CA LYS A 337 6.45 30.23 17.35
C LYS A 337 6.06 28.81 17.78
N GLU A 338 5.33 28.11 16.92
CA GLU A 338 5.17 26.66 17.06
C GLU A 338 6.51 26.00 16.70
N ASP A 339 6.91 25.00 17.49
CA ASP A 339 8.16 24.23 17.30
C ASP A 339 7.98 23.26 16.12
N ILE A 340 8.20 23.78 14.91
CA ILE A 340 8.06 23.04 13.66
C ILE A 340 9.39 22.74 12.98
N GLU A 341 10.50 23.06 13.64
CA GLU A 341 11.83 22.74 13.15
C GLU A 341 12.07 21.23 13.15
N HIS A 342 12.61 20.71 12.05
CA HIS A 342 12.86 19.28 11.86
C HIS A 342 11.61 18.38 12.03
N ARG A 343 10.44 18.84 11.57
CA ARG A 343 9.19 18.07 11.62
C ARG A 343 8.68 17.68 10.24
N ILE A 344 7.72 16.74 10.20
CA ILE A 344 6.85 16.54 9.04
C ILE A 344 5.54 17.27 9.28
N ILE A 345 5.11 18.09 8.33
CA ILE A 345 3.91 18.91 8.45
C ILE A 345 2.73 18.22 7.78
N ILE A 346 1.59 18.16 8.47
CA ILE A 346 0.32 17.66 7.92
C ILE A 346 -0.68 18.81 7.89
N THR A 347 -1.26 19.09 6.72
CA THR A 347 -2.27 20.16 6.56
C THR A 347 -3.27 19.85 5.44
N ARG A 348 -4.41 20.56 5.43
CA ARG A 348 -5.45 20.47 4.39
C ARG A 348 -5.14 21.30 3.16
N ASP A 349 -4.61 22.49 3.38
CA ASP A 349 -4.26 23.45 2.37
C ASP A 349 -2.95 24.11 2.79
N ILE A 350 -2.18 24.60 1.84
CA ILE A 350 -0.95 25.33 2.14
C ILE A 350 -0.71 26.39 1.08
N LEU A 351 -0.53 27.62 1.55
CA LEU A 351 -0.23 28.76 0.70
C LEU A 351 1.27 28.78 0.33
N PRO A 352 1.65 29.36 -0.84
CA PRO A 352 3.06 29.49 -1.21
C PRO A 352 3.90 30.21 -0.14
N SER A 353 3.31 31.22 0.51
CA SER A 353 3.89 31.95 1.64
C SER A 353 4.24 31.05 2.83
N GLU A 354 3.38 30.09 3.13
CA GLU A 354 3.56 29.14 4.23
C GLU A 354 4.66 28.14 3.92
N VAL A 355 4.75 27.63 2.68
CA VAL A 355 5.83 26.74 2.26
C VAL A 355 7.21 27.34 2.53
N LEU A 356 7.39 28.63 2.25
CA LEU A 356 8.67 29.32 2.45
C LEU A 356 9.00 29.48 3.92
N LYS A 357 7.99 29.78 4.73
CA LYS A 357 8.13 29.79 6.19
C LYS A 357 8.56 28.41 6.69
N LEU A 358 7.90 27.34 6.26
CA LEU A 358 8.29 25.96 6.61
C LEU A 358 9.72 25.64 6.18
N TRP A 359 10.13 26.09 4.99
CA TRP A 359 11.49 25.91 4.48
C TRP A 359 12.55 26.63 5.34
N THR A 360 12.33 27.91 5.68
CA THR A 360 13.25 28.66 6.56
C THR A 360 13.35 28.07 7.96
N GLN A 361 12.32 27.35 8.40
CA GLN A 361 12.29 26.61 9.67
C GLN A 361 12.80 25.17 9.54
N ASN A 362 13.38 24.77 8.39
CA ASN A 362 14.05 23.49 8.20
C ASN A 362 13.14 22.25 8.43
N VAL A 363 11.89 22.35 7.96
CA VAL A 363 10.93 21.24 7.89
C VAL A 363 11.46 20.11 7.00
N LYS A 364 11.25 18.85 7.42
CA LYS A 364 11.75 17.67 6.71
C LYS A 364 10.81 17.12 5.64
N GLY A 365 9.51 17.41 5.72
CA GLY A 365 8.55 16.94 4.71
C GLY A 365 7.14 17.49 4.93
N ILE A 366 6.31 17.39 3.89
CA ILE A 366 4.94 17.90 3.90
C ILE A 366 3.97 16.80 3.44
N VAL A 367 2.84 16.68 4.14
CA VAL A 367 1.70 15.85 3.79
C VAL A 367 0.50 16.76 3.62
N LEU A 368 -0.06 16.79 2.41
CA LEU A 368 -1.19 17.66 2.05
C LEU A 368 -2.44 16.82 1.81
N LEU A 369 -3.58 17.21 2.38
CA LEU A 369 -4.83 16.49 2.15
C LEU A 369 -5.59 16.96 0.91
N SER A 370 -6.37 16.03 0.34
CA SER A 370 -7.36 16.23 -0.73
C SER A 370 -8.04 17.62 -0.75
N GLY A 371 -7.53 18.61 -1.50
CA GLY A 371 -8.23 19.90 -1.70
C GLY A 371 -7.36 21.14 -2.01
N GLY A 372 -6.06 21.13 -1.69
CA GLY A 372 -5.17 22.31 -1.80
C GLY A 372 -4.08 22.27 -2.89
N VAL A 373 -4.09 21.27 -3.80
CA VAL A 373 -2.97 21.04 -4.72
C VAL A 373 -3.11 21.89 -5.99
N THR A 374 -2.21 22.85 -6.17
CA THR A 374 -2.00 23.53 -7.46
C THR A 374 -0.70 23.09 -8.11
N SER A 375 -0.60 23.19 -9.44
CA SER A 375 0.64 22.85 -10.16
C SER A 375 1.83 23.71 -9.68
N HIS A 376 1.56 24.98 -9.36
CA HIS A 376 2.54 25.95 -8.90
C HIS A 376 3.12 25.62 -7.52
N LEU A 377 2.28 25.13 -6.59
CA LEU A 377 2.73 24.69 -5.26
C LEU A 377 3.71 23.50 -5.35
N CYS A 378 3.37 22.49 -6.14
CA CYS A 378 4.23 21.32 -6.33
C CYS A 378 5.58 21.67 -6.96
N ILE A 379 5.60 22.64 -7.90
CA ILE A 379 6.84 23.15 -8.50
C ILE A 379 7.70 23.85 -7.45
N LEU A 380 7.12 24.75 -6.65
CA LEU A 380 7.83 25.47 -5.60
C LEU A 380 8.47 24.51 -4.59
N VAL A 381 7.68 23.59 -4.03
CA VAL A 381 8.13 22.62 -3.02
C VAL A 381 9.23 21.71 -3.58
N ARG A 382 9.15 21.35 -4.86
CA ARG A 382 10.19 20.57 -5.57
C ARG A 382 11.50 21.34 -5.72
N SER A 383 11.44 22.61 -6.14
CA SER A 383 12.63 23.44 -6.29
C SER A 383 13.32 23.72 -4.95
N LEU A 384 12.57 23.68 -3.84
CA LEU A 384 13.09 23.81 -2.49
C LEU A 384 13.63 22.49 -1.89
N GLY A 385 13.48 21.37 -2.60
CA GLY A 385 13.98 20.06 -2.18
C GLY A 385 13.23 19.43 -1.01
N ILE A 386 12.00 19.90 -0.71
CA ILE A 386 11.19 19.35 0.37
C ILE A 386 10.33 18.19 -0.18
N PRO A 387 10.35 17.00 0.45
CA PRO A 387 9.47 15.89 0.09
C PRO A 387 7.99 16.23 0.35
N LEU A 388 7.10 15.96 -0.62
CA LEU A 388 5.66 16.24 -0.52
C LEU A 388 4.82 15.07 -1.02
N VAL A 389 3.91 14.59 -0.17
CA VAL A 389 2.87 13.60 -0.53
C VAL A 389 1.49 14.20 -0.33
N ILE A 390 0.62 13.96 -1.31
CA ILE A 390 -0.79 14.36 -1.30
C ILE A 390 -1.61 13.14 -0.93
N ALA A 391 -2.39 13.17 0.14
CA ALA A 391 -3.17 12.03 0.63
C ALA A 391 -4.66 12.33 0.74
N ASP A 392 -5.50 11.37 0.34
CA ASP A 392 -6.95 11.42 0.50
C ASP A 392 -7.39 10.79 1.84
N GLU A 393 -6.72 11.12 2.95
CA GLU A 393 -6.96 10.48 4.26
C GLU A 393 -7.12 11.50 5.40
N PRO A 394 -8.36 11.96 5.69
CA PRO A 394 -8.62 12.95 6.73
C PRO A 394 -8.17 12.54 8.14
N ALA A 395 -8.02 11.24 8.42
CA ALA A 395 -7.56 10.76 9.72
C ALA A 395 -6.12 11.21 10.06
N LEU A 396 -5.32 11.63 9.07
CA LEU A 396 -3.99 12.22 9.28
C LEU A 396 -4.02 13.48 10.16
N LEU A 397 -5.12 14.24 10.17
CA LEU A 397 -5.29 15.43 11.03
C LEU A 397 -5.60 15.10 12.48
N LYS A 398 -5.92 13.83 12.78
CA LYS A 398 -6.24 13.37 14.13
C LYS A 398 -5.09 12.61 14.77
N LEU A 399 -3.93 12.56 14.12
CA LEU A 399 -2.76 11.88 14.66
C LEU A 399 -2.36 12.50 16.00
N ALA A 400 -1.94 11.65 16.93
CA ALA A 400 -1.40 12.13 18.19
C ALA A 400 -0.22 13.06 17.93
N ALA A 401 -0.11 14.12 18.74
CA ALA A 401 1.02 15.04 18.63
C ALA A 401 2.33 14.25 18.69
N ARG A 402 3.30 14.63 17.84
CA ARG A 402 4.64 14.00 17.78
C ARG A 402 4.68 12.55 17.30
N THR A 403 3.63 12.06 16.64
CA THR A 403 3.64 10.75 15.98
C THR A 403 4.77 10.67 14.95
N LYS A 404 5.58 9.61 14.97
CA LYS A 404 6.67 9.45 14.00
C LYS A 404 6.11 9.04 12.64
N ILE A 405 6.48 9.78 11.60
CA ILE A 405 6.07 9.50 10.22
C ILE A 405 7.30 9.30 9.37
N LEU A 406 7.25 8.25 8.54
CA LEU A 406 8.18 8.08 7.43
C LEU A 406 7.45 8.42 6.12
N LEU A 407 8.01 9.37 5.39
CA LEU A 407 7.50 9.87 4.12
C LEU A 407 8.39 9.36 2.99
N ASP A 408 7.87 8.45 2.16
CA ASP A 408 8.48 8.06 0.88
C ASP A 408 7.74 8.78 -0.25
N ALA A 409 8.15 10.02 -0.50
CA ALA A 409 7.51 10.87 -1.48
C ALA A 409 7.87 10.48 -2.92
N GLU A 410 8.81 9.56 -3.17
CA GLU A 410 9.10 9.08 -4.53
C GLU A 410 7.96 8.24 -5.11
N VAL A 411 7.29 7.45 -4.28
CA VAL A 411 6.18 6.58 -4.67
C VAL A 411 4.85 7.01 -4.04
N GLY A 412 4.87 8.08 -3.23
CA GLY A 412 3.68 8.69 -2.65
C GLY A 412 3.19 7.97 -1.39
N ASN A 413 4.08 7.40 -0.59
CA ASN A 413 3.70 6.59 0.58
C ASN A 413 3.98 7.32 1.90
N ILE A 414 3.06 7.17 2.86
CA ILE A 414 3.17 7.69 4.23
C ILE A 414 3.05 6.52 5.19
N TYR A 415 4.04 6.34 6.06
CA TYR A 415 4.02 5.31 7.10
C TYR A 415 3.91 5.98 8.46
N ILE A 416 2.94 5.56 9.24
CA ILE A 416 2.66 6.11 10.57
C ILE A 416 3.17 5.12 11.61
N ASN A 417 3.97 5.60 12.56
CA ASN A 417 4.66 4.77 13.56
C ASN A 417 5.34 3.53 12.93
N PRO A 418 6.22 3.72 11.93
CA PRO A 418 6.91 2.60 11.29
C PRO A 418 7.79 1.86 12.32
N THR A 419 7.91 0.54 12.15
CA THR A 419 8.77 -0.29 13.00
C THR A 419 10.25 0.05 12.76
N ALA A 420 11.11 -0.30 13.71
CA ALA A 420 12.56 -0.12 13.59
C ALA A 420 13.13 -0.78 12.32
N GLU A 421 12.61 -1.95 11.95
CA GLU A 421 13.01 -2.66 10.73
C GLU A 421 12.66 -1.87 9.45
N VAL A 422 11.47 -1.27 9.40
CA VAL A 422 11.06 -0.42 8.27
C VAL A 422 11.95 0.82 8.22
N ILE A 423 12.19 1.49 9.35
CA ILE A 423 13.05 2.68 9.42
C ILE A 423 14.47 2.35 8.93
N GLN A 424 15.05 1.23 9.40
CA GLN A 424 16.42 0.84 9.07
C GLN A 424 16.57 0.54 7.58
N LYS A 425 15.65 -0.23 6.98
CA LYS A 425 15.67 -0.52 5.53
C LYS A 425 15.58 0.75 4.68
N PHE A 426 14.78 1.72 5.11
CA PHE A 426 14.66 3.00 4.41
C PHE A 426 15.88 3.91 4.60
N LYS A 427 16.51 3.91 5.78
CA LYS A 427 17.78 4.61 6.03
C LYS A 427 18.89 4.05 5.17
N GLU A 428 19.06 2.72 5.14
CA GLU A 428 20.06 2.04 4.29
C GLU A 428 19.84 2.36 2.81
N ARG A 429 18.58 2.38 2.34
CA ARG A 429 18.24 2.84 0.98
C ARG A 429 18.66 4.29 0.74
N ASN A 430 18.43 5.20 1.69
CA ASN A 430 18.76 6.62 1.52
C ASN A 430 20.28 6.87 1.60
N GLU A 431 20.99 6.13 2.45
CA GLU A 431 22.45 6.16 2.54
C GLU A 431 23.10 5.57 1.28
N ALA A 432 22.55 4.48 0.74
CA ALA A 432 22.94 3.95 -0.55
C ALA A 432 22.69 4.95 -1.69
N ARG A 433 21.63 5.77 -1.59
CA ARG A 433 21.38 6.89 -2.54
C ARG A 433 22.43 7.98 -2.47
N GLY A 434 22.83 8.40 -1.28
CA GLY A 434 23.90 9.40 -1.11
C GLY A 434 25.24 8.96 -1.72
N LYS A 435 25.44 7.64 -1.86
CA LYS A 435 26.61 7.03 -2.50
C LYS A 435 26.48 6.88 -4.03
N ILE A 436 25.30 7.08 -4.63
CA ILE A 436 25.10 6.95 -6.10
C ILE A 436 26.02 7.91 -6.86
N ASP A 437 26.02 9.19 -6.49
CA ASP A 437 26.78 10.20 -7.24
C ASP A 437 28.30 10.03 -7.12
N LEU A 438 28.76 9.31 -6.10
CA LEU A 438 30.19 9.02 -5.90
C LEU A 438 30.69 7.84 -6.73
N TYR A 439 29.85 6.83 -7.00
CA TYR A 439 30.31 5.55 -7.57
C TYR A 439 29.64 5.16 -8.90
N LYS A 440 28.57 5.85 -9.35
CA LYS A 440 27.85 5.48 -10.59
C LYS A 440 28.75 5.45 -11.83
N ASP A 441 29.73 6.35 -11.89
CA ASP A 441 30.64 6.46 -13.04
C ASP A 441 31.79 5.44 -12.98
N GLU A 442 32.05 4.85 -11.81
CA GLU A 442 33.08 3.82 -11.62
C GLU A 442 32.60 2.41 -12.00
N VAL A 443 31.27 2.17 -12.03
CA VAL A 443 30.72 0.85 -12.36
C VAL A 443 30.81 0.58 -13.86
N LEU A 444 31.44 -0.53 -14.22
CA LEU A 444 31.56 -1.01 -15.59
C LEU A 444 30.29 -1.77 -16.02
N PRO A 445 29.89 -1.71 -17.30
CA PRO A 445 28.74 -2.48 -17.82
C PRO A 445 28.95 -4.00 -17.79
N GLN A 446 30.20 -4.47 -17.81
CA GLN A 446 30.57 -5.88 -17.74
C GLN A 446 31.51 -6.09 -16.56
N THR A 447 31.22 -7.09 -15.74
CA THR A 447 32.13 -7.53 -14.67
C THR A 447 32.99 -8.67 -15.17
N LYS A 448 34.31 -8.56 -15.02
CA LYS A 448 35.27 -9.59 -15.40
C LYS A 448 36.26 -9.82 -14.27
N THR A 449 36.71 -11.07 -14.12
CA THR A 449 37.87 -11.40 -13.29
C THR A 449 39.14 -10.78 -13.86
N LYS A 450 40.23 -10.79 -13.09
CA LYS A 450 41.55 -10.31 -13.51
C LYS A 450 42.06 -10.96 -14.81
N ASP A 451 41.74 -12.24 -14.99
CA ASP A 451 42.06 -13.05 -16.17
C ASP A 451 40.98 -13.03 -17.27
N GLY A 452 39.97 -12.15 -17.14
CA GLY A 452 39.02 -11.82 -18.20
C GLY A 452 37.76 -12.68 -18.26
N VAL A 453 37.52 -13.54 -17.28
CA VAL A 453 36.31 -14.39 -17.22
C VAL A 453 35.12 -13.54 -16.81
N GLU A 454 34.03 -13.61 -17.58
CA GLU A 454 32.83 -12.83 -17.32
C GLU A 454 32.05 -13.35 -16.10
N VAL A 455 31.58 -12.39 -15.29
CA VAL A 455 30.72 -12.62 -14.13
C VAL A 455 29.51 -11.71 -14.25
N LYS A 456 28.32 -12.25 -14.02
CA LYS A 456 27.06 -11.50 -14.07
C LYS A 456 26.66 -11.02 -12.69
N LEU A 457 26.52 -9.70 -12.53
CA LEU A 457 26.00 -9.08 -11.30
C LEU A 457 24.58 -8.59 -11.53
N GLN A 458 23.63 -9.23 -10.87
CA GLN A 458 22.20 -8.93 -10.94
C GLN A 458 21.71 -8.28 -9.65
N ALA A 459 20.59 -7.58 -9.75
CA ALA A 459 19.96 -6.92 -8.61
C ALA A 459 18.95 -7.82 -7.89
N ASN A 460 19.00 -7.81 -6.56
CA ASN A 460 17.91 -8.20 -5.67
C ASN A 460 17.00 -6.98 -5.47
N ILE A 461 15.77 -7.07 -5.93
CA ILE A 461 14.77 -5.99 -5.86
C ILE A 461 13.72 -6.36 -4.82
N ASN A 462 13.53 -5.51 -3.81
CA ASN A 462 12.46 -5.63 -2.82
C ASN A 462 11.33 -4.63 -3.12
N LEU A 463 11.70 -3.43 -3.58
CA LEU A 463 10.80 -2.32 -3.90
C LEU A 463 11.03 -1.80 -5.32
N LEU A 464 10.00 -1.25 -5.95
CA LEU A 464 10.14 -0.65 -7.29
C LEU A 464 11.15 0.51 -7.34
N SER A 465 11.41 1.17 -6.21
CA SER A 465 12.46 2.20 -6.09
C SER A 465 13.86 1.66 -6.37
N ASP A 466 14.12 0.39 -6.05
CA ASP A 466 15.44 -0.23 -6.18
C ASP A 466 15.83 -0.40 -7.66
N LEU A 467 14.86 -0.34 -8.58
CA LEU A 467 15.10 -0.38 -10.02
C LEU A 467 15.96 0.78 -10.49
N LYS A 468 15.73 1.98 -9.95
CA LYS A 468 16.53 3.16 -10.32
C LYS A 468 17.99 2.97 -9.93
N LEU A 469 18.23 2.41 -8.74
CA LEU A 469 19.56 2.07 -8.25
C LEU A 469 20.21 0.97 -9.09
N ALA A 470 19.47 -0.10 -9.38
CA ALA A 470 19.94 -1.20 -10.20
C ALA A 470 20.36 -0.72 -11.60
N ASN A 471 19.55 0.14 -12.23
CA ASN A 471 19.89 0.75 -13.52
C ASN A 471 21.09 1.69 -13.43
N ALA A 472 21.16 2.53 -12.39
CA ALA A 472 22.29 3.45 -12.17
C ALA A 472 23.62 2.70 -11.98
N PHE A 473 23.60 1.57 -11.26
CA PHE A 473 24.76 0.69 -11.09
C PHE A 473 24.84 -0.41 -12.15
N LYS A 474 24.19 -0.23 -13.31
CA LYS A 474 24.35 -1.08 -14.50
C LYS A 474 24.16 -2.58 -14.23
N ALA A 475 23.25 -2.94 -13.32
CA ALA A 475 22.93 -4.32 -13.01
C ALA A 475 22.54 -5.10 -14.27
N GLN A 476 23.06 -6.32 -14.41
CA GLN A 476 22.90 -7.17 -15.59
C GLN A 476 21.62 -8.04 -15.51
N GLY A 477 20.53 -7.45 -15.03
CA GLY A 477 19.23 -8.10 -14.80
C GLY A 477 18.79 -8.06 -13.34
N VAL A 478 17.61 -8.65 -13.08
CA VAL A 478 17.06 -8.84 -11.72
C VAL A 478 17.07 -10.32 -11.41
N GLY A 479 18.04 -10.76 -10.60
CA GLY A 479 18.20 -12.17 -10.26
C GLY A 479 17.24 -12.63 -9.15
N LEU A 480 16.66 -11.68 -8.42
CA LEU A 480 15.60 -11.94 -7.44
C LEU A 480 14.72 -10.71 -7.25
N TYR A 481 13.45 -10.82 -7.65
CA TYR A 481 12.40 -9.93 -7.18
C TYR A 481 11.64 -10.60 -6.04
N ARG A 482 11.68 -9.97 -4.86
CA ARG A 482 10.98 -10.39 -3.64
C ARG A 482 9.55 -9.87 -3.66
N SER A 483 8.57 -10.78 -3.76
CA SER A 483 7.16 -10.44 -3.98
C SER A 483 6.37 -10.19 -2.70
N GLU A 484 6.96 -10.35 -1.51
CA GLU A 484 6.24 -10.36 -0.23
C GLU A 484 5.85 -8.95 0.23
N PHE A 485 6.61 -7.92 -0.15
CA PHE A 485 6.38 -6.57 0.39
C PHE A 485 4.97 -6.03 0.11
N PRO A 486 4.44 -6.11 -1.13
CA PRO A 486 3.04 -5.74 -1.40
C PRO A 486 2.02 -6.50 -0.55
N PHE A 487 2.32 -7.74 -0.15
CA PHE A 487 1.45 -8.55 0.70
C PHE A 487 1.56 -8.11 2.16
N MET A 488 2.75 -7.84 2.69
CA MET A 488 2.96 -7.49 4.10
C MET A 488 2.36 -6.14 4.50
N VAL A 489 2.37 -5.15 3.62
CA VAL A 489 1.95 -3.77 3.95
C VAL A 489 0.44 -3.52 3.77
N ARG A 490 -0.30 -4.51 3.27
CA ARG A 490 -1.74 -4.41 3.05
C ARG A 490 -2.53 -4.98 4.22
N SER A 491 -3.83 -4.72 4.20
CA SER A 491 -4.81 -5.30 5.13
C SER A 491 -5.53 -6.52 4.54
N ASP A 492 -5.24 -6.90 3.29
CA ASP A 492 -5.76 -8.08 2.61
C ASP A 492 -4.80 -8.53 1.48
N PHE A 493 -5.01 -9.74 0.95
CA PHE A 493 -4.24 -10.26 -0.19
C PHE A 493 -4.45 -9.37 -1.42
N PRO A 494 -3.37 -8.92 -2.08
CA PRO A 494 -3.48 -8.11 -3.29
C PRO A 494 -4.10 -8.92 -4.43
N SER A 495 -5.06 -8.33 -5.13
CA SER A 495 -5.69 -8.93 -6.30
C SER A 495 -4.72 -9.08 -7.49
N GLU A 496 -5.08 -9.92 -8.47
CA GLU A 496 -4.32 -10.08 -9.73
C GLU A 496 -3.99 -8.73 -10.39
N GLU A 497 -4.95 -7.80 -10.47
CA GLU A 497 -4.72 -6.50 -11.11
C GLU A 497 -3.73 -5.62 -10.35
N GLU A 498 -3.80 -5.65 -9.02
CA GLU A 498 -2.89 -4.86 -8.18
C GLU A 498 -1.46 -5.38 -8.24
N GLN A 499 -1.31 -6.70 -8.31
CA GLN A 499 -0.02 -7.35 -8.54
C GLN A 499 0.50 -7.06 -9.96
N PHE A 500 -0.36 -7.15 -10.99
CA PHE A 500 -0.03 -6.88 -12.39
C PHE A 500 0.55 -5.49 -12.56
N VAL A 501 -0.05 -4.45 -11.96
CA VAL A 501 0.47 -3.07 -12.03
C VAL A 501 1.89 -2.95 -11.48
N ILE A 502 2.19 -3.65 -10.39
CA ILE A 502 3.53 -3.62 -9.77
C ILE A 502 4.52 -4.37 -10.66
N TYR A 503 4.17 -5.57 -11.11
CA TYR A 503 5.06 -6.41 -11.92
C TYR A 503 5.29 -5.80 -13.30
N LYS A 504 4.29 -5.14 -13.89
CA LYS A 504 4.44 -4.46 -15.17
C LYS A 504 5.41 -3.28 -15.08
N LYS A 505 5.34 -2.49 -14.00
CA LYS A 505 6.33 -1.43 -13.74
C LYS A 505 7.75 -1.97 -13.56
N LEU A 506 7.90 -3.14 -12.96
CA LEU A 506 9.19 -3.81 -12.82
C LEU A 506 9.75 -4.23 -14.19
N VAL A 507 8.92 -4.86 -15.02
CA VAL A 507 9.26 -5.26 -16.39
C VAL A 507 9.64 -4.05 -17.24
N ASP A 508 8.77 -3.04 -17.30
CA ASP A 508 9.00 -1.85 -18.13
C ASP A 508 10.22 -1.04 -17.65
N GLY A 509 10.42 -0.96 -16.33
CA GLY A 509 11.55 -0.25 -15.73
C GLY A 509 12.91 -0.90 -16.00
N MET A 510 12.97 -2.22 -16.18
CA MET A 510 14.17 -2.91 -16.62
C MET A 510 14.33 -2.83 -18.14
N SER A 511 13.27 -3.02 -18.93
CA SER A 511 13.35 -2.92 -20.40
C SER A 511 13.86 -1.57 -20.90
N ALA A 512 13.72 -0.50 -20.12
CA ALA A 512 14.25 0.82 -20.42
C ALA A 512 15.76 1.00 -20.12
N SER A 513 16.45 -0.01 -19.59
CA SER A 513 17.86 0.10 -19.19
C SER A 513 18.82 0.09 -20.39
N PRO A 514 19.81 1.02 -20.46
CA PRO A 514 20.76 1.11 -21.58
C PRO A 514 21.62 -0.15 -21.79
N THR A 515 21.89 -0.91 -20.73
CA THR A 515 22.65 -2.18 -20.78
C THR A 515 21.85 -3.33 -21.42
N LEU A 516 20.54 -3.13 -21.61
CA LEU A 516 19.61 -4.08 -22.20
C LEU A 516 19.26 -3.74 -23.67
N SER A 517 19.49 -2.50 -24.11
CA SER A 517 19.04 -1.99 -25.41
C SER A 517 20.11 -1.94 -26.51
N GLU A 518 21.40 -2.10 -26.20
CA GLU A 518 22.44 -2.19 -27.24
C GLU A 518 22.69 -3.64 -27.68
N GLY A 519 22.25 -3.97 -28.90
CA GLY A 519 23.06 -4.75 -29.84
C GLY A 519 22.74 -6.24 -30.05
N GLU A 520 21.91 -6.88 -29.24
CA GLU A 520 21.61 -8.30 -29.44
C GLU A 520 20.11 -8.58 -29.34
N THR A 521 19.44 -8.62 -30.49
CA THR A 521 18.32 -9.54 -30.67
C THR A 521 18.82 -10.92 -30.24
N SER A 522 18.41 -11.36 -29.04
CA SER A 522 18.76 -12.63 -28.39
C SER A 522 19.28 -13.69 -29.39
N PRO A 523 20.61 -13.84 -29.55
CA PRO A 523 21.14 -14.87 -30.41
C PRO A 523 21.02 -16.19 -29.66
N ALA A 524 19.91 -16.89 -29.90
CA ALA A 524 19.61 -18.25 -29.46
C ALA A 524 19.68 -18.50 -27.93
N LYS A 525 18.61 -19.12 -27.40
CA LYS A 525 18.53 -19.76 -26.08
C LYS A 525 19.62 -20.84 -25.79
N ASN A 526 20.65 -20.97 -26.63
CA ASN A 526 21.63 -22.07 -26.66
C ASN A 526 23.06 -21.66 -26.25
N ALA A 527 23.33 -20.39 -25.94
CA ALA A 527 24.60 -19.98 -25.32
C ALA A 527 24.41 -19.95 -23.79
N GLY A 528 24.60 -21.09 -23.13
CA GLY A 528 24.25 -21.36 -21.73
C GLY A 528 24.77 -20.33 -20.72
N GLY A 529 23.91 -19.37 -20.38
CA GLY A 529 24.04 -18.49 -19.23
C GLY A 529 22.74 -17.69 -19.06
N PRO A 530 22.45 -17.21 -17.83
CA PRO A 530 21.16 -16.60 -17.56
C PRO A 530 20.93 -15.33 -18.36
N GLY A 531 19.77 -15.29 -19.02
CA GLY A 531 19.26 -14.17 -19.78
C GLY A 531 19.19 -12.91 -18.93
N LYS A 532 19.11 -11.75 -19.58
CA LYS A 532 19.07 -10.45 -18.90
C LYS A 532 17.68 -10.12 -18.30
N GLY A 533 16.83 -11.14 -18.13
CA GLY A 533 15.44 -11.05 -17.68
C GLY A 533 15.26 -10.82 -16.18
N ILE A 534 14.00 -10.77 -15.76
CA ILE A 534 13.60 -10.61 -14.36
C ILE A 534 13.19 -11.96 -13.79
N THR A 535 13.79 -12.33 -12.67
CA THR A 535 13.42 -13.53 -11.90
C THR A 535 12.47 -13.17 -10.77
N PHE A 536 11.19 -13.49 -10.97
CA PHE A 536 10.16 -13.35 -9.96
C PHE A 536 10.20 -14.54 -9.00
N ARG A 537 10.41 -14.27 -7.70
CA ARG A 537 10.15 -15.27 -6.67
C ARG A 537 8.68 -15.19 -6.27
N THR A 538 8.00 -16.31 -6.37
CA THR A 538 6.62 -16.45 -5.88
C THR A 538 6.57 -16.25 -4.35
N LEU A 539 5.37 -16.04 -3.81
CA LEU A 539 5.17 -15.58 -2.44
C LEU A 539 5.89 -16.47 -1.40
N ASP A 540 6.86 -15.90 -0.68
CA ASP A 540 7.60 -16.55 0.42
C ASP A 540 7.24 -15.89 1.77
N ILE A 541 6.04 -16.21 2.25
CA ILE A 541 5.51 -15.80 3.57
C ILE A 541 5.56 -16.96 4.56
N GLY A 542 5.54 -16.67 5.86
CA GLY A 542 5.76 -17.63 6.95
C GLY A 542 7.17 -17.51 7.54
N GLY A 543 7.46 -18.21 8.64
CA GLY A 543 8.66 -17.94 9.44
C GLY A 543 8.55 -16.64 10.21
N ASP A 544 9.45 -15.69 9.94
CA ASP A 544 9.49 -14.33 10.48
C ASP A 544 8.50 -13.36 9.79
N LYS A 545 8.03 -13.69 8.59
CA LYS A 545 7.19 -12.82 7.75
C LYS A 545 5.70 -13.10 7.96
N VAL A 546 5.09 -12.41 8.93
CA VAL A 546 3.68 -12.58 9.30
C VAL A 546 2.80 -11.55 8.58
N LEU A 547 1.76 -12.02 7.89
CA LEU A 547 0.73 -11.16 7.30
C LEU A 547 -0.33 -10.83 8.36
N SER A 548 -0.55 -9.54 8.63
CA SER A 548 -1.43 -9.09 9.72
C SER A 548 -2.91 -9.49 9.60
N TYR A 549 -3.35 -9.84 8.40
CA TYR A 549 -4.72 -10.21 8.04
C TYR A 549 -4.89 -11.71 7.76
N TYR A 550 -3.78 -12.47 7.76
CA TYR A 550 -3.80 -13.93 7.65
C TYR A 550 -3.58 -14.51 9.03
N ASN A 551 -4.61 -15.15 9.58
CA ASN A 551 -4.54 -15.75 10.89
C ASN A 551 -3.79 -17.08 10.80
N ASN A 552 -2.46 -17.04 10.93
CA ASN A 552 -1.70 -18.24 11.21
C ASN A 552 -2.07 -18.71 12.62
N GLU A 553 -2.56 -19.94 12.76
CA GLU A 553 -2.45 -20.63 14.04
C GLU A 553 -0.98 -20.53 14.48
N LYS A 554 -0.73 -20.20 15.76
CA LYS A 554 0.65 -20.09 16.26
C LYS A 554 1.34 -21.44 16.06
N GLU A 555 2.17 -21.53 15.03
CA GLU A 555 3.04 -22.67 14.81
C GLU A 555 4.19 -22.62 15.82
N GLU A 556 4.52 -23.76 16.43
CA GLU A 556 5.66 -23.85 17.35
C GLU A 556 6.98 -23.57 16.63
N ASN A 557 7.08 -23.97 15.35
CA ASN A 557 8.28 -23.80 14.53
C ASN A 557 7.91 -23.20 13.16
N PRO A 558 7.67 -21.87 13.07
CA PRO A 558 7.22 -21.22 11.84
C PRO A 558 8.16 -21.42 10.65
N PHE A 559 9.48 -21.53 10.88
CA PHE A 559 10.45 -21.80 9.81
C PHE A 559 10.32 -23.22 9.23
N LEU A 560 9.76 -24.18 9.97
CA LEU A 560 9.54 -25.55 9.49
C LEU A 560 8.09 -25.81 9.03
N GLY A 561 7.20 -24.81 9.16
CA GLY A 561 5.75 -24.95 9.03
C GLY A 561 5.15 -24.56 7.68
N MET A 562 3.97 -23.95 7.74
CA MET A 562 3.13 -23.51 6.62
C MET A 562 3.68 -22.22 6.00
N ARG A 563 4.72 -22.35 5.18
CA ARG A 563 5.36 -21.23 4.49
C ARG A 563 5.52 -21.43 2.99
N SER A 564 5.66 -20.32 2.27
CA SER A 564 6.20 -20.29 0.90
C SER A 564 5.41 -21.19 -0.06
N ILE A 565 6.04 -22.10 -0.83
CA ILE A 565 5.32 -22.95 -1.79
C ILE A 565 4.27 -23.86 -1.12
N ARG A 566 4.46 -24.24 0.14
CA ARG A 566 3.46 -25.05 0.88
C ARG A 566 2.17 -24.27 1.08
N PHE A 567 2.30 -22.99 1.46
CA PHE A 567 1.19 -22.07 1.53
C PHE A 567 0.54 -21.91 0.14
N SER A 568 1.34 -21.64 -0.89
CA SER A 568 0.84 -21.42 -2.26
C SER A 568 0.09 -22.64 -2.83
N LEU A 569 0.58 -23.86 -2.60
CA LEU A 569 -0.08 -25.10 -3.04
C LEU A 569 -1.32 -25.44 -2.20
N ARG A 570 -1.40 -24.94 -0.96
CA ARG A 570 -2.59 -25.08 -0.10
C ARG A 570 -3.69 -24.10 -0.48
N TYR A 571 -3.34 -22.91 -0.93
CA TYR A 571 -4.25 -21.84 -1.33
C TYR A 571 -4.08 -21.48 -2.82
N PRO A 572 -4.53 -22.36 -3.73
CA PRO A 572 -4.30 -22.22 -5.16
C PRO A 572 -4.88 -20.92 -5.74
N ASP A 573 -5.98 -20.39 -5.21
CA ASP A 573 -6.58 -19.14 -5.72
C ASP A 573 -5.63 -17.94 -5.58
N ILE A 574 -4.92 -17.82 -4.45
CA ILE A 574 -3.94 -16.75 -4.21
C ILE A 574 -2.73 -16.95 -5.11
N PHE A 575 -2.29 -18.20 -5.25
CA PHE A 575 -1.14 -18.56 -6.08
C PHE A 575 -1.41 -18.31 -7.56
N GLU A 576 -2.58 -18.71 -8.07
CA GLU A 576 -3.01 -18.50 -9.45
C GLU A 576 -3.10 -17.01 -9.78
N GLN A 577 -3.67 -16.19 -8.89
CA GLN A 577 -3.71 -14.73 -9.08
C GLN A 577 -2.31 -14.12 -9.22
N GLN A 578 -1.35 -14.55 -8.37
CA GLN A 578 0.04 -14.09 -8.48
C GLN A 578 0.68 -14.52 -9.80
N LEU A 579 0.55 -15.79 -10.17
CA LEU A 579 1.12 -16.32 -11.40
C LEU A 579 0.54 -15.63 -12.64
N ARG A 580 -0.79 -15.44 -12.68
CA ARG A 580 -1.47 -14.74 -13.77
C ARG A 580 -0.96 -13.30 -13.90
N ALA A 581 -0.82 -12.59 -12.78
CA ALA A 581 -0.26 -11.24 -12.77
C ALA A 581 1.18 -11.18 -13.33
N ILE A 582 2.06 -12.13 -12.94
CA ILE A 582 3.43 -12.22 -13.45
C ILE A 582 3.43 -12.49 -14.96
N LEU A 583 2.65 -13.47 -15.41
CA LEU A 583 2.55 -13.86 -16.81
C LEU A 583 2.03 -12.71 -17.68
N ARG A 584 1.00 -11.99 -17.23
CA ARG A 584 0.47 -10.80 -17.90
C ARG A 584 1.50 -9.67 -17.98
N ALA A 585 2.19 -9.38 -16.88
CA ALA A 585 3.21 -8.35 -16.82
C ALA A 585 4.38 -8.66 -17.77
N GLY A 586 4.75 -9.94 -17.90
CA GLY A 586 5.83 -10.42 -18.75
C GLY A 586 5.49 -10.57 -20.24
N TYR A 587 4.37 -10.04 -20.73
CA TYR A 587 4.04 -10.08 -22.16
C TYR A 587 5.19 -9.49 -23.00
N GLN A 588 5.74 -10.30 -23.90
CA GLN A 588 6.91 -9.99 -24.75
C GLN A 588 8.23 -9.68 -24.01
N ALA A 589 8.31 -9.96 -22.70
CA ALA A 589 9.53 -9.79 -21.92
C ALA A 589 10.16 -11.14 -21.55
N ASP A 590 11.48 -11.16 -21.35
CA ASP A 590 12.17 -12.31 -20.78
C ASP A 590 11.96 -12.34 -19.25
N ILE A 591 11.09 -13.24 -18.80
CA ILE A 591 10.75 -13.40 -17.38
C ILE A 591 11.00 -14.83 -16.92
N ARG A 592 11.40 -14.96 -15.66
CA ARG A 592 11.64 -16.22 -14.99
C ARG A 592 10.78 -16.31 -13.74
N ILE A 593 10.21 -17.48 -13.48
CA ILE A 593 9.41 -17.75 -12.29
C ILE A 593 10.15 -18.74 -11.43
N MET A 594 10.33 -18.39 -10.16
CA MET A 594 11.05 -19.20 -9.20
C MET A 594 10.18 -19.57 -8.00
N PHE A 595 10.20 -20.85 -7.64
CA PHE A 595 9.51 -21.36 -6.46
C PHE A 595 10.44 -21.50 -5.25
N PRO A 596 10.11 -20.87 -4.11
CA PRO A 596 10.82 -21.04 -2.83
C PRO A 596 10.34 -22.28 -2.07
N MET A 597 11.20 -22.84 -1.21
CA MET A 597 10.95 -23.94 -0.27
C MET A 597 10.48 -25.24 -0.92
N ILE A 598 10.91 -25.51 -2.15
CA ILE A 598 10.71 -26.80 -2.79
C ILE A 598 11.47 -27.86 -2.00
N SER A 599 10.79 -28.96 -1.63
CA SER A 599 11.37 -30.08 -0.90
C SER A 599 11.31 -31.40 -1.66
N SER A 600 10.48 -31.48 -2.71
CA SER A 600 10.26 -32.68 -3.54
C SER A 600 10.10 -32.33 -5.02
N LEU A 601 10.32 -33.32 -5.88
CA LEU A 601 10.05 -33.18 -7.32
C LEU A 601 8.55 -32.97 -7.58
N ASP A 602 7.67 -33.61 -6.82
CA ASP A 602 6.21 -33.50 -6.95
C ASP A 602 5.71 -32.07 -6.71
N GLU A 603 6.23 -31.39 -5.68
CA GLU A 603 5.91 -29.98 -5.42
C GLU A 603 6.34 -29.10 -6.59
N PHE A 604 7.52 -29.33 -7.15
CA PHE A 604 8.03 -28.58 -8.28
C PHE A 604 7.19 -28.79 -9.54
N LEU A 605 6.89 -30.05 -9.90
CA LEU A 605 6.09 -30.40 -11.07
C LEU A 605 4.66 -29.86 -10.95
N ARG A 606 4.03 -30.01 -9.77
CA ARG A 606 2.69 -29.46 -9.52
C ARG A 606 2.67 -27.93 -9.65
N SER A 607 3.71 -27.26 -9.17
CA SER A 607 3.82 -25.79 -9.30
C SER A 607 3.97 -25.38 -10.77
N LYS A 608 4.77 -26.13 -11.54
CA LYS A 608 4.93 -25.95 -12.99
C LYS A 608 3.61 -26.15 -13.75
N GLU A 609 2.85 -27.19 -13.41
CA GLU A 609 1.52 -27.45 -14.01
C GLU A 609 0.54 -26.29 -13.78
N ILE A 610 0.57 -25.65 -12.60
CA ILE A 610 -0.28 -24.48 -12.31
C ILE A 610 0.13 -23.29 -13.18
N VAL A 611 1.43 -23.06 -13.41
CA VAL A 611 1.89 -22.02 -14.36
C VAL A 611 1.36 -22.30 -15.77
N GLU A 612 1.48 -23.54 -16.25
CA GLU A 612 0.97 -23.94 -17.57
C GLU A 612 -0.55 -23.79 -17.68
N LYS A 613 -1.29 -24.09 -16.61
CA LYS A 613 -2.73 -23.84 -16.52
C LYS A 613 -3.03 -22.34 -16.64
N CYS A 614 -2.35 -21.48 -15.88
CA CYS A 614 -2.54 -20.04 -15.96
C CYS A 614 -2.27 -19.49 -17.36
N VAL A 615 -1.24 -19.97 -18.07
CA VAL A 615 -0.96 -19.60 -19.47
C VAL A 615 -2.13 -19.98 -20.39
N LYS A 616 -2.67 -21.20 -20.24
CA LYS A 616 -3.83 -21.67 -21.02
C LYS A 616 -5.08 -20.85 -20.74
N ASP A 617 -5.35 -20.53 -19.48
CA ASP A 617 -6.55 -19.81 -19.07
C ASP A 617 -6.50 -18.34 -19.54
N LEU A 618 -5.37 -17.66 -19.34
CA LEU A 618 -5.15 -16.30 -19.90
C LEU A 618 -5.28 -16.27 -21.43
N SER A 619 -4.79 -17.29 -22.11
CA SER A 619 -4.92 -17.40 -23.57
C SER A 619 -6.38 -17.59 -24.02
N LYS A 620 -7.19 -18.34 -23.26
CA LYS A 620 -8.63 -18.51 -23.55
C LYS A 620 -9.42 -17.23 -23.30
N GLU A 621 -9.04 -16.47 -22.29
CA GLU A 621 -9.64 -15.16 -21.95
C GLU A 621 -9.24 -14.05 -22.93
N GLY A 622 -8.30 -14.31 -23.85
CA GLY A 622 -7.82 -13.32 -24.81
C GLY A 622 -6.89 -12.26 -24.20
N LEU A 623 -6.32 -12.52 -23.02
CA LEU A 623 -5.39 -11.62 -22.34
C LEU A 623 -3.96 -11.84 -22.82
N ASN A 624 -3.24 -10.75 -23.04
CA ASN A 624 -1.82 -10.79 -23.39
C ASN A 624 -1.00 -11.30 -22.21
N CYS A 625 -0.22 -12.37 -22.43
CA CYS A 625 0.64 -12.95 -21.42
C CYS A 625 1.92 -13.55 -22.03
N ASN A 626 2.94 -13.76 -21.20
CA ASN A 626 4.08 -14.59 -21.55
C ASN A 626 3.63 -16.05 -21.66
N LYS A 627 3.98 -16.72 -22.76
CA LYS A 627 3.59 -18.12 -23.03
C LYS A 627 4.69 -19.13 -22.69
N THR A 628 5.92 -18.66 -22.50
CA THR A 628 7.11 -19.50 -22.31
C THR A 628 8.07 -18.88 -21.28
N PRO A 629 7.62 -18.65 -20.02
CA PRO A 629 8.55 -18.23 -18.97
C PRO A 629 9.53 -19.37 -18.65
N ASP A 630 10.77 -19.03 -18.28
CA ASP A 630 11.66 -20.03 -17.67
C ASP A 630 11.17 -20.31 -16.24
N ILE A 631 11.13 -21.58 -15.85
CA ILE A 631 10.63 -22.01 -14.54
C ILE A 631 11.75 -22.72 -13.77
N GLY A 632 12.10 -22.16 -12.61
CA GLY A 632 13.18 -22.65 -11.76
C GLY A 632 12.76 -22.73 -10.29
N LEU A 633 13.72 -23.11 -9.46
CA LEU A 633 13.53 -23.19 -8.02
C LEU A 633 14.65 -22.52 -7.25
N MET A 634 14.32 -22.09 -6.03
CA MET A 634 15.29 -21.73 -5.03
C MET A 634 15.79 -22.99 -4.33
N VAL A 635 17.09 -23.26 -4.41
CA VAL A 635 17.76 -24.38 -3.75
C VAL A 635 18.15 -23.92 -2.34
N GLU A 636 17.30 -24.27 -1.37
CA GLU A 636 17.41 -23.81 0.01
C GLU A 636 17.16 -24.90 1.07
N LEU A 637 16.58 -26.04 0.69
CA LEU A 637 16.34 -27.15 1.61
C LEU A 637 17.38 -28.25 1.44
N PRO A 638 17.94 -28.84 2.52
CA PRO A 638 18.89 -29.94 2.41
C PRO A 638 18.34 -31.14 1.63
N ALA A 639 17.03 -31.40 1.75
CA ALA A 639 16.36 -32.49 1.05
C ALA A 639 16.53 -32.42 -0.47
N VAL A 640 16.57 -31.22 -1.07
CA VAL A 640 16.71 -31.10 -2.53
C VAL A 640 18.09 -31.48 -3.02
N LEU A 641 19.11 -31.47 -2.16
CA LEU A 641 20.47 -31.89 -2.54
C LEU A 641 20.52 -33.35 -3.00
N GLU A 642 19.65 -34.20 -2.44
CA GLU A 642 19.60 -35.62 -2.78
C GLU A 642 18.83 -35.93 -4.07
N ILE A 643 18.08 -34.97 -4.60
CA ILE A 643 17.26 -35.10 -5.81
C ILE A 643 17.60 -34.03 -6.87
N LEU A 644 18.83 -33.49 -6.81
CA LEU A 644 19.27 -32.42 -7.71
C LEU A 644 19.22 -32.84 -9.18
N ASP A 645 19.55 -34.10 -9.49
CA ASP A 645 19.60 -34.59 -10.88
C ASP A 645 18.20 -34.67 -11.49
N GLU A 646 17.21 -35.11 -10.72
CA GLU A 646 15.79 -35.11 -11.10
C GLU A 646 15.27 -33.69 -11.29
N LEU A 647 15.55 -32.80 -10.34
CA LEU A 647 15.17 -31.39 -10.42
C LEU A 647 15.85 -30.68 -11.60
N ALA A 648 17.11 -31.00 -11.90
CA ALA A 648 17.83 -30.43 -13.04
C ALA A 648 17.21 -30.83 -14.39
N LYS A 649 16.63 -32.03 -14.48
CA LYS A 649 15.88 -32.45 -15.68
C LYS A 649 14.57 -31.67 -15.84
N ALA A 650 13.91 -31.32 -14.73
CA ALA A 650 12.59 -30.68 -14.75
C ALA A 650 12.62 -29.14 -14.81
N ALA A 651 13.61 -28.52 -14.16
CA ALA A 651 13.75 -27.08 -14.02
C ALA A 651 14.64 -26.47 -15.12
N ASP A 652 14.39 -25.21 -15.44
CA ASP A 652 15.17 -24.45 -16.42
C ASP A 652 16.43 -23.82 -15.78
N PHE A 653 16.36 -23.46 -14.50
CA PHE A 653 17.46 -22.87 -13.73
C PHE A 653 17.35 -23.13 -12.22
N PHE A 654 18.47 -22.94 -11.52
CA PHE A 654 18.57 -22.93 -10.06
C PHE A 654 18.99 -21.56 -9.53
N CYS A 655 18.43 -21.16 -8.39
CA CYS A 655 18.95 -20.06 -7.59
C CYS A 655 19.24 -20.55 -6.18
N ILE A 656 20.48 -20.39 -5.72
CA ILE A 656 20.86 -20.80 -4.37
C ILE A 656 20.38 -19.72 -3.39
N GLY A 657 19.48 -20.11 -2.49
CA GLY A 657 19.06 -19.28 -1.36
C GLY A 657 19.98 -19.54 -0.17
N SER A 658 21.14 -18.88 -0.12
CA SER A 658 22.17 -19.19 0.90
C SER A 658 21.66 -19.08 2.33
N ASN A 659 20.76 -18.14 2.58
CA ASN A 659 20.23 -17.87 3.92
C ASN A 659 19.49 -19.07 4.52
N ASP A 660 18.44 -19.52 3.84
CA ASP A 660 17.65 -20.67 4.24
C ASP A 660 18.47 -21.98 4.11
N LEU A 661 19.35 -22.11 3.11
CA LEU A 661 20.25 -23.28 2.98
C LEU A 661 21.12 -23.48 4.21
N ILE A 662 21.76 -22.42 4.70
CA ILE A 662 22.61 -22.49 5.91
C ILE A 662 21.75 -22.82 7.13
N GLN A 663 20.64 -22.09 7.30
CA GLN A 663 19.74 -22.26 8.43
C GLN A 663 19.21 -23.70 8.55
N TYR A 664 18.70 -24.30 7.48
CA TYR A 664 18.15 -25.66 7.55
C TYR A 664 19.20 -26.75 7.55
N THR A 665 20.35 -26.55 6.88
CA THR A 665 21.42 -27.56 6.89
C THR A 665 22.08 -27.65 8.26
N LEU A 666 22.24 -26.52 8.95
CA LEU A 666 22.83 -26.47 10.30
C LEU A 666 21.79 -26.56 11.42
N ALA A 667 20.49 -26.50 11.09
CA ALA A 667 19.39 -26.39 12.04
C ALA A 667 19.54 -25.22 13.02
N VAL A 668 19.92 -24.04 12.49
CA VAL A 668 20.16 -22.82 13.27
C VAL A 668 19.28 -21.69 12.76
N ASP A 669 18.40 -21.18 13.62
CA ASP A 669 17.66 -19.95 13.37
C ASP A 669 18.58 -18.74 13.57
N ARG A 670 18.92 -18.08 12.47
CA ARG A 670 19.79 -16.89 12.47
C ARG A 670 19.21 -15.67 13.19
N THR A 671 17.89 -15.65 13.42
CA THR A 671 17.21 -14.58 14.17
C THR A 671 17.20 -14.84 15.68
N ASN A 672 17.57 -16.05 16.10
CA ASN A 672 17.64 -16.43 17.50
C ASN A 672 19.03 -16.11 18.09
N GLU A 673 19.10 -15.02 18.85
CA GLU A 673 20.34 -14.51 19.46
C GLU A 673 21.14 -15.55 20.26
N LYS A 674 20.50 -16.60 20.79
CA LYS A 674 21.16 -17.64 21.60
C LYS A 674 21.99 -18.63 20.78
N VAL A 675 21.73 -18.72 19.48
CA VAL A 675 22.34 -19.71 18.58
C VAL A 675 22.83 -19.10 17.27
N ALA A 676 22.64 -17.79 17.06
CA ALA A 676 23.02 -17.10 15.83
C ALA A 676 24.53 -17.19 15.53
N ASP A 677 25.37 -17.39 16.56
CA ASP A 677 26.81 -17.67 16.43
C ASP A 677 27.11 -19.01 15.74
N LEU A 678 26.18 -19.97 15.77
CA LEU A 678 26.27 -21.25 15.07
C LEU A 678 25.85 -21.18 13.59
N TYR A 679 25.33 -20.02 13.14
CA TYR A 679 25.03 -19.78 11.74
C TYR A 679 26.34 -19.50 10.98
N LEU A 680 26.92 -20.54 10.39
CA LEU A 680 28.28 -20.52 9.85
C LEU A 680 28.30 -20.74 8.33
N PRO A 681 28.40 -19.69 7.50
CA PRO A 681 28.44 -19.82 6.04
C PRO A 681 29.65 -20.61 5.52
N HIS A 682 30.76 -20.60 6.25
CA HIS A 682 31.99 -21.32 5.93
C HIS A 682 32.01 -22.78 6.42
N HIS A 683 30.90 -23.28 6.95
CA HIS A 683 30.83 -24.67 7.41
C HIS A 683 31.09 -25.65 6.24
N PRO A 684 31.91 -26.71 6.42
CA PRO A 684 32.29 -27.62 5.33
C PRO A 684 31.10 -28.19 4.55
N THR A 685 30.02 -28.57 5.26
CA THR A 685 28.78 -29.07 4.63
C THR A 685 28.13 -28.05 3.71
N ILE A 686 28.11 -26.76 4.09
CA ILE A 686 27.52 -25.69 3.26
C ILE A 686 28.34 -25.54 1.99
N LEU A 687 29.65 -25.40 2.12
CA LEU A 687 30.55 -25.22 0.99
C LEU A 687 30.48 -26.42 0.02
N ARG A 688 30.50 -27.65 0.53
CA ARG A 688 30.32 -28.87 -0.29
C ARG A 688 28.96 -28.92 -0.97
N SER A 689 27.90 -28.47 -0.29
CA SER A 689 26.55 -28.39 -0.87
C SER A 689 26.51 -27.40 -2.02
N LEU A 690 27.09 -26.20 -1.86
CA LEU A 690 27.22 -25.22 -2.94
C LEU A 690 27.94 -25.81 -4.15
N LYS A 691 29.06 -26.50 -3.92
CA LYS A 691 29.79 -27.18 -5.00
C LYS A 691 28.93 -28.23 -5.70
N ARG A 692 28.23 -29.10 -4.96
CA ARG A 692 27.35 -30.12 -5.54
C ARG A 692 26.26 -29.48 -6.42
N ILE A 693 25.63 -28.41 -5.95
CA ILE A 693 24.60 -27.69 -6.71
C ILE A 693 25.19 -27.12 -8.02
N VAL A 694 26.35 -26.47 -7.94
CA VAL A 694 27.01 -25.86 -9.10
C VAL A 694 27.47 -26.94 -10.09
N ASP A 695 28.10 -28.02 -9.62
CA ASP A 695 28.52 -29.13 -10.46
C ASP A 695 27.33 -29.77 -11.20
N THR A 696 26.22 -30.03 -10.50
CA THR A 696 25.01 -30.59 -11.13
C THR A 696 24.43 -29.63 -12.15
N ALA A 697 24.31 -28.33 -11.82
CA ALA A 697 23.82 -27.34 -12.78
C ALA A 697 24.69 -27.29 -14.05
N LEU A 698 26.01 -27.27 -13.91
CA LEU A 698 26.94 -27.29 -15.04
C LEU A 698 26.84 -28.59 -15.85
N ALA A 699 26.74 -29.74 -15.19
CA ALA A 699 26.62 -31.04 -15.85
C ALA A 699 25.35 -31.15 -16.70
N PHE A 700 24.23 -30.62 -16.20
CA PHE A 700 22.94 -30.57 -16.90
C PHE A 700 22.76 -29.32 -17.78
N LYS A 701 23.79 -28.46 -17.88
CA LYS A 701 23.77 -27.19 -18.63
C LYS A 701 22.62 -26.28 -18.24
N LYS A 702 22.37 -26.17 -16.93
CA LYS A 702 21.37 -25.29 -16.32
C LYS A 702 22.01 -24.03 -15.80
N ASP A 703 21.27 -22.93 -15.84
CA ASP A 703 21.69 -21.69 -15.21
C ASP A 703 21.70 -21.87 -13.69
N VAL A 704 22.75 -21.37 -13.04
CA VAL A 704 22.83 -21.33 -11.57
C VAL A 704 23.25 -19.93 -11.12
N SER A 705 22.48 -19.36 -10.20
CA SER A 705 22.79 -18.11 -9.51
C SER A 705 22.77 -18.29 -8.00
N ILE A 706 23.30 -17.31 -7.27
CA ILE A 706 23.20 -17.27 -5.80
C ILE A 706 22.65 -15.92 -5.34
N CYS A 707 21.84 -15.98 -4.29
CA CYS A 707 21.38 -14.82 -3.55
C CYS A 707 21.50 -15.07 -2.03
N GLY A 708 21.27 -14.03 -1.24
CA GLY A 708 21.40 -14.05 0.20
C GLY A 708 22.71 -13.44 0.70
N ASP A 709 22.90 -13.47 2.01
CA ASP A 709 23.81 -12.55 2.70
C ASP A 709 25.27 -12.94 2.46
N MET A 710 25.53 -14.23 2.19
CA MET A 710 26.86 -14.77 1.89
C MET A 710 27.49 -14.13 0.63
N VAL A 711 26.67 -13.62 -0.30
CA VAL A 711 27.14 -12.99 -1.55
C VAL A 711 27.80 -11.63 -1.29
N HIS A 712 27.48 -10.99 -0.17
CA HIS A 712 27.97 -9.67 0.19
C HIS A 712 29.36 -9.70 0.86
N ASP A 713 29.81 -10.89 1.27
CA ASP A 713 31.09 -11.10 1.93
C ASP A 713 32.18 -11.44 0.90
N GLU A 714 33.12 -10.52 0.72
CA GLU A 714 34.18 -10.61 -0.28
C GLU A 714 35.10 -11.82 -0.09
N ARG A 715 35.21 -12.34 1.14
CA ARG A 715 36.03 -13.51 1.46
C ARG A 715 35.57 -14.77 0.73
N PHE A 716 34.28 -14.86 0.39
CA PHE A 716 33.75 -16.01 -0.33
C PHE A 716 33.80 -15.87 -1.85
N LEU A 717 34.11 -14.69 -2.40
CA LEU A 717 34.16 -14.49 -3.86
C LEU A 717 35.16 -15.42 -4.56
N PRO A 718 36.41 -15.61 -4.07
CA PRO A 718 37.33 -16.58 -4.66
C PRO A 718 36.74 -18.00 -4.60
N TYR A 719 36.11 -18.38 -3.49
CA TYR A 719 35.47 -19.69 -3.38
C TYR A 719 34.36 -19.89 -4.42
N PHE A 720 33.40 -18.96 -4.52
CA PHE A 720 32.30 -19.03 -5.47
C PHE A 720 32.78 -19.13 -6.92
N LEU A 721 33.73 -18.28 -7.30
CA LEU A 721 34.31 -18.31 -8.64
C LEU A 721 35.07 -19.64 -8.88
N GLY A 722 35.82 -20.10 -7.89
CA GLY A 722 36.61 -21.33 -7.96
C GLY A 722 35.77 -22.62 -8.09
N ILE A 723 34.53 -22.63 -7.59
CA ILE A 723 33.61 -23.76 -7.79
C ILE A 723 32.80 -23.67 -9.09
N GLY A 724 32.92 -22.58 -9.85
CA GLY A 724 32.26 -22.42 -11.16
C GLY A 724 31.03 -21.52 -11.17
N LEU A 725 30.70 -20.84 -10.06
CA LEU A 725 29.57 -19.92 -10.01
C LEU A 725 29.92 -18.60 -10.70
N ARG A 726 29.02 -18.09 -11.54
CA ARG A 726 29.27 -16.87 -12.36
C ARG A 726 28.17 -15.83 -12.27
N VAL A 727 27.13 -16.06 -11.48
CA VAL A 727 25.93 -15.23 -11.48
C VAL A 727 25.54 -14.95 -10.04
N PHE A 728 25.58 -13.67 -9.67
CA PHE A 728 25.36 -13.22 -8.30
C PHE A 728 24.22 -12.22 -8.29
N SER A 729 23.25 -12.41 -7.40
CA SER A 729 22.14 -11.48 -7.22
C SER A 729 22.22 -10.86 -5.81
N MET A 730 22.39 -9.54 -5.76
CA MET A 730 22.71 -8.79 -4.54
C MET A 730 21.96 -7.44 -4.48
N ASN A 731 21.98 -6.77 -3.32
CA ASN A 731 21.46 -5.41 -3.23
C ASN A 731 22.18 -4.50 -4.23
N PRO A 732 21.47 -3.69 -5.04
CA PRO A 732 22.09 -2.78 -6.00
C PRO A 732 23.24 -1.94 -5.44
N GLY A 733 23.15 -1.49 -4.18
CA GLY A 733 24.19 -0.67 -3.53
C GLY A 733 25.53 -1.39 -3.34
N ASP A 734 25.56 -2.73 -3.36
CA ASP A 734 26.79 -3.52 -3.22
C ASP A 734 27.50 -3.79 -4.54
N ILE A 735 26.83 -3.61 -5.68
CA ILE A 735 27.39 -3.90 -7.01
C ILE A 735 28.75 -3.22 -7.24
N PRO A 736 28.96 -1.91 -6.93
CA PRO A 736 30.26 -1.27 -7.17
C PRO A 736 31.40 -1.95 -6.40
N ARG A 737 31.16 -2.27 -5.12
CA ARG A 737 32.14 -2.88 -4.23
C ARG A 737 32.48 -4.31 -4.70
N ILE A 738 31.47 -5.11 -4.97
CA ILE A 738 31.65 -6.51 -5.38
C ILE A 738 32.26 -6.61 -6.78
N GLN A 739 31.89 -5.72 -7.72
CA GLN A 739 32.52 -5.66 -9.04
C GLN A 739 34.02 -5.38 -8.93
N LYS A 740 34.42 -4.45 -8.07
CA LYS A 740 35.82 -4.14 -7.81
C LYS A 740 36.57 -5.31 -7.17
N ALA A 741 35.95 -6.01 -6.21
CA ALA A 741 36.56 -7.19 -5.61
C ALA A 741 36.78 -8.30 -6.66
N ILE A 742 35.78 -8.57 -7.51
CA ILE A 742 35.88 -9.59 -8.57
C ILE A 742 37.00 -9.27 -9.57
N SER A 743 37.18 -8.00 -9.96
CA SER A 743 38.20 -7.61 -10.94
C SER A 743 39.64 -7.83 -10.48
N LEU A 744 39.85 -8.05 -9.17
CA LEU A 744 41.15 -8.36 -8.58
C LEU A 744 41.43 -9.87 -8.50
N ILE A 745 40.42 -10.72 -8.67
CA ILE A 745 40.52 -12.17 -8.52
C ILE A 745 40.99 -12.82 -9.82
N ASP A 746 41.98 -13.70 -9.76
CA ASP A 746 42.41 -14.59 -10.85
C ASP A 746 41.70 -15.95 -10.71
N LEU A 747 41.04 -16.43 -11.76
CA LEU A 747 40.19 -17.61 -11.66
C LEU A 747 40.99 -18.88 -11.33
N ARG A 748 42.18 -19.06 -11.89
CA ARG A 748 43.02 -20.23 -11.59
C ARG A 748 43.43 -20.29 -10.13
N SER A 749 43.68 -19.13 -9.54
CA SER A 749 43.99 -19.00 -8.11
C SER A 749 42.77 -19.32 -7.26
N ALA A 750 41.61 -18.78 -7.62
CA ALA A 750 40.32 -19.09 -7.00
C ALA A 750 39.96 -20.59 -7.04
N GLU A 751 40.20 -21.28 -8.17
CA GLU A 751 39.98 -22.74 -8.27
C GLU A 751 40.90 -23.56 -7.34
N LYS A 752 42.16 -23.13 -7.16
CA LYS A 752 43.08 -23.77 -6.22
C LYS A 752 42.64 -23.56 -4.77
N GLU A 753 42.20 -22.34 -4.46
CA GLU A 753 41.69 -21.98 -3.14
C GLU A 753 40.41 -22.75 -2.81
N ALA A 754 39.46 -22.83 -3.74
CA ALA A 754 38.25 -23.63 -3.58
C ALA A 754 38.58 -25.12 -3.31
N LYS A 755 39.52 -25.71 -4.06
CA LYS A 755 40.01 -27.08 -3.79
C LYS A 755 40.63 -27.23 -2.41
N LYS A 756 41.42 -26.24 -1.96
CA LYS A 756 42.02 -26.22 -0.62
C LYS A 756 40.94 -26.18 0.47
N ILE A 757 39.97 -25.27 0.34
CA ILE A 757 38.84 -25.14 1.27
C ILE A 757 38.04 -26.45 1.35
N LEU A 758 37.69 -27.04 0.19
CA LEU A 758 36.92 -28.29 0.12
C LEU A 758 37.65 -29.50 0.72
N SER A 759 38.99 -29.47 0.77
CA SER A 759 39.81 -30.52 1.39
C SER A 759 39.79 -30.48 2.92
N LYS A 760 39.33 -29.39 3.53
CA LYS A 760 39.24 -29.24 4.98
C LYS A 760 37.99 -29.90 5.54
N ASN A 761 38.11 -30.36 6.79
CA ASN A 761 37.03 -31.03 7.52
C ASN A 761 36.58 -30.25 8.76
N LYS A 762 37.43 -29.39 9.33
CA LYS A 762 37.08 -28.56 10.50
C LYS A 762 36.69 -27.17 10.05
N ILE A 763 35.73 -26.58 10.78
CA ILE A 763 35.27 -25.20 10.59
C ILE A 763 36.44 -24.22 10.77
N SER A 764 37.22 -24.37 11.84
CA SER A 764 38.40 -23.54 12.14
C SER A 764 39.43 -23.52 11.01
N ASP A 765 39.68 -24.67 10.39
CA ASP A 765 40.67 -24.78 9.31
C ASP A 765 40.23 -24.04 8.04
N ILE A 766 38.92 -23.85 7.86
CA ILE A 766 38.35 -23.09 6.74
C ILE A 766 38.36 -21.60 7.08
N GLU A 767 37.99 -21.25 8.32
CA GLU A 767 38.04 -19.88 8.81
C GLU A 767 39.46 -19.28 8.73
N GLU A 768 40.51 -20.07 8.98
CA GLU A 768 41.91 -19.63 8.80
C GLU A 768 42.32 -19.41 7.33
N ILE A 769 41.57 -19.96 6.37
CA ILE A 769 41.86 -19.80 4.94
C ILE A 769 41.16 -18.56 4.37
N LEU A 770 39.96 -18.26 4.85
CA LEU A 770 39.12 -17.12 4.45
C LEU A 770 39.59 -15.81 5.07
#